data_AF-A0A354F6M8-F1
#
_entry.id   AF-A0A354F6M8-F1
#
_cell.length_a   1.000
_cell.length_b   1.000
_cell.length_c   1.000
_cell.angle_alpha   90.00
_cell.angle_beta   90.00
_cell.angle_gamma   90.00
#
_symmetry.space_group_name_H-M   'P 1'
#
loop_
_entity.id
_entity.type
_entity.pdbx_description
1 polymer ?
#
loop_
_entity_poly.entity_id
_entity_poly.type
_entity_poly.pdbx_seq_one_letter_code
_entity_poly.pdbx_strand_id
1 'polypeptide(L)'
;MKKRILILLMLTLCFHFLVSLPSDASTNPNLWVKTFGDNEYNVATSIQQTSEGGFILTGGTRPYGNEDWKLFVINLNPDGTILWQKTYGDDVLAYYASSIEQTIDGGYILTGGVRNSNQNDWDIMVLKLNSDGTYKWHITLGSIGYDYTFSITQTSDGGYALTGGTGSSNAVGSDVVVIKIDPDDDVNKIYGNIKWQKTYGGSDNDIAFSIQQTIDGGYILTGRTRSFNAGGRDVLVMKLDADGTPVWQKTYGGNYNDTAFSIQQTSDGGYILAGRTEFSEGGWNDVLVIKLDENGTPVWQKTYGGDYNDAAFSIQQTNDGGYILTGRTESFSANSWDILILKLDPSGNISWQKIFAENSPESGFSVQQTVDGGYIIAGETSSVGAGYKDVIILRLDPSGLISESECPFLQDINVTEGIPSFTGESSALLDGDLAFSNSGYSIGEITNSYESIPVCLATNVDVDGDGFYTPEDCNDNADWIYPGALEIPYDGIDQDCDGRDLIDVDGDGYNAVLPAECEFSDSGPADSDQCDVSQLDCNDNNASINPGATEICNGVDDDCNGQVDNTYYQDSDTDTYGNVSISTQACTQPAGYVTNSADCNDSNASINPGASESCNDIDDNCNGQIDEGVLNTYYSDADSDTYGNVSIST
;
A
#
# COMPACT_ATOMS: atom_id res chain seq x y z
N MET A 1 -46.56 68.48 6.01
CA MET A 1 -47.76 68.42 6.88
C MET A 1 -47.86 66.98 7.42
N LYS A 2 -47.59 66.78 8.73
CA LYS A 2 -47.90 65.60 9.59
C LYS A 2 -47.33 64.20 9.21
N LYS A 3 -46.32 63.69 9.96
CA LYS A 3 -46.37 62.69 11.10
C LYS A 3 -46.19 61.24 10.60
N ARG A 4 -45.29 60.34 11.06
CA ARG A 4 -44.74 59.90 12.39
C ARG A 4 -43.44 59.05 12.13
N ILE A 5 -42.30 59.18 12.84
CA ILE A 5 -41.87 58.62 14.17
C ILE A 5 -41.74 57.07 14.11
N LEU A 6 -40.66 56.31 14.46
CA LEU A 6 -39.50 56.36 15.40
C LEU A 6 -38.52 55.20 15.01
N ILE A 7 -37.19 55.23 15.23
CA ILE A 7 -36.37 54.46 16.24
C ILE A 7 -34.90 54.67 15.81
N LEU A 8 -34.04 55.42 16.52
CA LEU A 8 -33.21 55.16 17.71
C LEU A 8 -31.87 54.39 17.45
N LEU A 9 -30.77 55.15 17.62
CA LEU A 9 -29.37 54.83 17.94
C LEU A 9 -28.75 53.48 17.53
N MET A 10 -27.67 53.53 16.73
CA MET A 10 -26.51 52.66 16.92
C MET A 10 -25.27 53.50 17.24
N LEU A 11 -24.69 53.23 18.41
CA LEU A 11 -23.40 53.70 18.87
C LEU A 11 -22.31 52.84 18.19
N THR A 12 -21.38 53.49 17.50
CA THR A 12 -20.11 52.91 17.04
C THR A 12 -19.24 52.51 18.23
N LEU A 13 -18.97 51.22 18.38
CA LEU A 13 -17.85 50.70 19.16
C LEU A 13 -16.79 50.15 18.19
N CYS A 14 -15.61 50.75 18.26
CA CYS A 14 -14.40 50.31 17.58
C CYS A 14 -13.94 48.99 18.23
N PHE A 15 -13.95 47.87 17.49
CA PHE A 15 -13.26 46.65 17.90
C PHE A 15 -12.06 46.42 16.98
N HIS A 16 -10.91 46.18 17.61
CA HIS A 16 -9.64 45.88 16.98
C HIS A 16 -9.76 44.64 16.09
N PHE A 17 -9.30 44.76 14.84
CA PHE A 17 -8.91 43.62 14.02
C PHE A 17 -7.65 43.01 14.65
N LEU A 18 -7.83 41.99 15.47
CA LEU A 18 -6.78 40.99 15.68
C LEU A 18 -6.72 40.17 14.39
N VAL A 19 -5.64 40.35 13.63
CA VAL A 19 -5.24 39.38 12.61
C VAL A 19 -4.90 38.11 13.39
N SER A 20 -5.82 37.13 13.39
CA SER A 20 -5.44 35.77 13.71
C SER A 20 -4.50 35.31 12.60
N LEU A 21 -3.24 35.10 12.94
CA LEU A 21 -2.40 34.17 12.18
C LEU A 21 -3.19 32.86 12.03
N PRO A 22 -3.13 32.18 10.88
CA PRO A 22 -3.79 30.89 10.75
C PRO A 22 -3.31 30.02 11.91
N SER A 23 -4.27 29.53 12.71
CA SER A 23 -4.03 28.42 13.62
C SER A 23 -3.36 27.31 12.82
N ASP A 24 -2.40 26.63 13.44
CA ASP A 24 -1.69 25.48 12.90
C ASP A 24 -2.53 24.67 11.91
N ALA A 25 -1.91 24.31 10.79
CA ALA A 25 -2.45 23.37 9.82
C ALA A 25 -2.50 21.96 10.45
N SER A 26 -3.30 21.82 11.50
CA SER A 26 -3.66 20.52 12.08
C SER A 26 -4.55 19.82 11.06
N THR A 27 -4.01 18.76 10.45
CA THR A 27 -4.68 17.67 9.73
C THR A 27 -6.13 17.97 9.34
N ASN A 28 -6.40 18.28 8.07
CA ASN A 28 -7.79 18.34 7.60
C ASN A 28 -8.36 16.92 7.68
N PRO A 29 -9.29 16.61 8.61
CA PRO A 29 -9.77 15.23 8.84
C PRO A 29 -10.58 14.67 7.66
N ASN A 30 -10.78 15.48 6.61
CA ASN A 30 -11.49 15.12 5.39
C ASN A 30 -10.56 14.70 4.25
N LEU A 31 -9.24 14.61 4.47
CA LEU A 31 -8.27 14.08 3.50
C LEU A 31 -7.72 12.78 4.04
N TRP A 32 -7.71 11.72 3.24
CA TRP A 32 -7.32 10.39 3.70
C TRP A 32 -7.05 9.41 2.56
N VAL A 33 -6.30 8.36 2.86
CA VAL A 33 -6.21 7.13 2.06
C VAL A 33 -6.79 5.98 2.86
N LYS A 34 -7.67 5.18 2.22
CA LYS A 34 -8.24 4.00 2.87
C LYS A 34 -8.23 2.79 1.96
N THR A 35 -7.91 1.66 2.57
CA THR A 35 -8.00 0.35 1.95
C THR A 35 -9.15 -0.44 2.55
N PHE A 36 -9.86 -1.18 1.72
CA PHE A 36 -10.94 -2.07 2.15
C PHE A 36 -10.81 -3.41 1.46
N GLY A 37 -10.81 -4.47 2.26
CA GLY A 37 -10.85 -5.81 1.71
C GLY A 37 -10.65 -6.90 2.75
N ASP A 38 -10.66 -8.12 2.23
CA ASP A 38 -10.45 -9.37 2.95
C ASP A 38 -9.41 -10.20 2.21
N ASN A 39 -9.25 -11.47 2.56
CA ASN A 39 -8.25 -12.34 1.94
C ASN A 39 -8.60 -12.73 0.47
N GLU A 40 -9.61 -12.11 -0.13
CA GLU A 40 -10.08 -12.35 -1.49
C GLU A 40 -9.52 -11.32 -2.49
N TYR A 41 -10.03 -11.30 -3.72
CA TYR A 41 -9.86 -10.19 -4.64
C TYR A 41 -10.98 -9.20 -4.40
N ASN A 42 -10.69 -7.93 -4.13
CA ASN A 42 -11.68 -6.86 -3.99
C ASN A 42 -11.29 -5.68 -4.88
N VAL A 43 -12.24 -5.21 -5.69
CA VAL A 43 -12.01 -4.14 -6.67
C VAL A 43 -13.17 -3.17 -6.64
N ALA A 44 -12.90 -1.88 -6.44
CA ALA A 44 -13.92 -0.83 -6.57
C ALA A 44 -13.91 -0.28 -7.99
N THR A 45 -15.08 -0.22 -8.63
CA THR A 45 -15.24 0.17 -10.02
C THR A 45 -15.82 1.57 -10.19
N SER A 46 -16.58 2.03 -9.20
CA SER A 46 -17.30 3.30 -9.26
C SER A 46 -17.45 3.87 -7.85
N ILE A 47 -17.22 5.18 -7.73
CA ILE A 47 -17.42 5.96 -6.50
C ILE A 47 -18.14 7.27 -6.79
N GLN A 48 -18.95 7.73 -5.86
CA GLN A 48 -19.67 8.99 -5.92
C GLN A 48 -19.82 9.61 -4.52
N GLN A 49 -19.69 10.92 -4.41
CA GLN A 49 -20.09 11.69 -3.23
C GLN A 49 -21.62 11.72 -3.14
N THR A 50 -22.14 11.39 -1.96
CA THR A 50 -23.59 11.38 -1.70
C THR A 50 -24.09 12.77 -1.30
N SER A 51 -25.40 13.00 -1.42
CA SER A 51 -26.05 14.25 -1.02
C SER A 51 -25.93 14.58 0.47
N GLU A 52 -25.66 13.56 1.29
CA GLU A 52 -25.38 13.64 2.72
C GLU A 52 -23.92 14.03 3.02
N GLY A 53 -23.07 14.15 2.00
CA GLY A 53 -21.67 14.55 2.10
C GLY A 53 -20.67 13.39 2.22
N GLY A 54 -21.16 12.17 2.44
CA GLY A 54 -20.36 10.94 2.45
C GLY A 54 -20.05 10.42 1.05
N PHE A 55 -19.68 9.14 0.96
CA PHE A 55 -19.34 8.49 -0.32
C PHE A 55 -20.03 7.15 -0.46
N ILE A 56 -20.47 6.82 -1.67
CA ILE A 56 -20.97 5.49 -2.02
C ILE A 56 -20.08 4.91 -3.10
N LEU A 57 -19.68 3.66 -2.95
CA LEU A 57 -18.93 2.93 -3.95
C LEU A 57 -19.48 1.52 -4.15
N THR A 58 -19.20 0.98 -5.32
CA THR A 58 -19.50 -0.41 -5.66
C THR A 58 -18.32 -1.08 -6.34
N GLY A 59 -18.37 -2.40 -6.42
CA GLY A 59 -17.30 -3.21 -6.94
C GLY A 59 -17.62 -4.70 -6.93
N GLY A 60 -16.58 -5.48 -7.20
CA GLY A 60 -16.63 -6.94 -7.17
C GLY A 60 -15.68 -7.51 -6.13
N THR A 61 -16.10 -8.60 -5.48
CA THR A 61 -15.23 -9.47 -4.69
C THR A 61 -15.23 -10.89 -5.24
N ARG A 62 -14.12 -11.64 -5.16
CA ARG A 62 -14.11 -13.09 -5.43
C ARG A 62 -13.00 -13.84 -4.71
N PRO A 63 -13.24 -15.08 -4.25
CA PRO A 63 -12.20 -15.92 -3.67
C PRO A 63 -11.07 -16.23 -4.66
N TYR A 64 -9.85 -16.38 -4.15
CA TYR A 64 -8.72 -16.82 -4.97
C TYR A 64 -8.95 -18.20 -5.59
N GLY A 65 -8.72 -18.32 -6.90
CA GLY A 65 -8.97 -19.55 -7.65
C GLY A 65 -10.45 -19.82 -7.98
N ASN A 66 -11.36 -18.90 -7.62
CA ASN A 66 -12.74 -18.91 -8.06
C ASN A 66 -12.97 -17.82 -9.12
N GLU A 67 -13.83 -18.08 -10.09
CA GLU A 67 -14.23 -17.10 -11.12
C GLU A 67 -15.55 -16.39 -10.78
N ASP A 68 -16.26 -16.87 -9.76
CA ASP A 68 -17.57 -16.34 -9.39
C ASP A 68 -17.42 -15.11 -8.51
N TRP A 69 -17.56 -13.94 -9.15
CA TRP A 69 -17.62 -12.65 -8.49
C TRP A 69 -18.91 -12.48 -7.67
N LYS A 70 -18.84 -11.71 -6.59
CA LYS A 70 -19.99 -11.17 -5.86
C LYS A 70 -19.89 -9.66 -5.90
N LEU A 71 -21.02 -8.96 -5.95
CA LEU A 71 -21.01 -7.51 -5.96
C LEU A 71 -21.05 -6.98 -4.52
N PHE A 72 -20.35 -5.89 -4.24
CA PHE A 72 -20.47 -5.21 -2.95
C PHE A 72 -20.86 -3.74 -3.15
N VAL A 73 -21.43 -3.16 -2.08
CA VAL A 73 -21.67 -1.72 -1.96
C VAL A 73 -21.20 -1.29 -0.58
N ILE A 74 -20.38 -0.24 -0.54
CA ILE A 74 -19.88 0.36 0.69
C ILE A 74 -20.34 1.82 0.72
N ASN A 75 -20.96 2.21 1.82
CA ASN A 75 -21.33 3.58 2.13
C ASN A 75 -20.40 4.10 3.23
N LEU A 76 -19.81 5.26 3.01
CA LEU A 76 -18.78 5.87 3.82
C LEU A 76 -19.25 7.23 4.33
N ASN A 77 -18.85 7.56 5.55
CA ASN A 77 -18.86 8.92 6.07
C ASN A 77 -17.86 9.80 5.30
N PRO A 78 -17.96 11.15 5.44
CA PRO A 78 -16.99 12.08 4.85
C PRO A 78 -15.53 11.82 5.27
N ASP A 79 -15.32 11.30 6.48
CA ASP A 79 -14.00 10.90 7.01
C ASP A 79 -13.53 9.51 6.52
N GLY A 80 -14.30 8.88 5.64
CA GLY A 80 -14.04 7.56 5.07
C GLY A 80 -14.33 6.39 5.99
N THR A 81 -14.88 6.60 7.18
CA THR A 81 -15.33 5.48 8.03
C THR A 81 -16.59 4.82 7.44
N ILE A 82 -16.70 3.50 7.57
CA ILE A 82 -17.84 2.75 6.99
C ILE A 82 -19.12 3.09 7.76
N LEU A 83 -20.11 3.65 7.05
CA LEU A 83 -21.50 3.76 7.52
C LEU A 83 -22.19 2.40 7.48
N TRP A 84 -22.10 1.74 6.34
CA TRP A 84 -22.52 0.35 6.16
C TRP A 84 -21.86 -0.27 4.93
N GLN A 85 -21.71 -1.58 4.93
CA GLN A 85 -21.24 -2.35 3.78
C GLN A 85 -22.11 -3.59 3.59
N LYS A 86 -22.39 -3.93 2.33
CA LYS A 86 -23.26 -5.06 1.97
C LYS A 86 -22.77 -5.73 0.70
N THR A 87 -22.85 -7.06 0.70
CA THR A 87 -22.61 -7.90 -0.48
C THR A 87 -23.95 -8.37 -1.03
N TYR A 88 -24.11 -8.33 -2.34
CA TYR A 88 -25.30 -8.78 -3.05
C TYR A 88 -24.93 -9.83 -4.10
N GLY A 89 -25.90 -10.67 -4.42
CA GLY A 89 -25.70 -11.86 -5.23
C GLY A 89 -26.08 -13.12 -4.46
N ASP A 90 -26.21 -14.22 -5.18
CA ASP A 90 -26.46 -15.54 -4.63
C ASP A 90 -25.21 -16.43 -4.80
N ASP A 91 -25.22 -17.62 -4.19
CA ASP A 91 -24.08 -18.54 -4.26
C ASP A 91 -24.02 -19.36 -5.57
N VAL A 92 -24.92 -19.10 -6.52
CA VAL A 92 -25.08 -19.88 -7.77
C VAL A 92 -24.62 -19.10 -8.99
N LEU A 93 -24.76 -17.78 -8.97
CA LEU A 93 -24.46 -16.86 -10.07
C LEU A 93 -23.33 -15.91 -9.68
N ALA A 94 -22.44 -15.62 -10.63
CA ALA A 94 -21.44 -14.57 -10.45
C ALA A 94 -22.08 -13.20 -10.68
N TYR A 95 -21.82 -12.22 -9.83
CA TYR A 95 -22.28 -10.83 -9.98
C TYR A 95 -21.10 -9.87 -9.92
N TYR A 96 -21.09 -8.89 -10.83
CA TYR A 96 -20.08 -7.83 -10.86
C TYR A 96 -20.76 -6.49 -11.11
N ALA A 97 -20.48 -5.47 -10.31
CA ALA A 97 -21.01 -4.13 -10.49
C ALA A 97 -19.97 -3.22 -11.17
N SER A 98 -20.42 -2.47 -12.18
CA SER A 98 -19.57 -1.58 -12.98
C SER A 98 -19.81 -0.10 -12.69
N SER A 99 -21.03 0.26 -12.26
CA SER A 99 -21.41 1.66 -12.02
C SER A 99 -22.51 1.74 -10.95
N ILE A 100 -22.44 2.78 -10.12
CA ILE A 100 -23.43 3.14 -9.11
C ILE A 100 -23.78 4.64 -9.21
N GLU A 101 -25.04 4.98 -8.98
CA GLU A 101 -25.48 6.37 -8.83
C GLU A 101 -26.48 6.49 -7.67
N GLN A 102 -26.35 7.55 -6.84
CA GLN A 102 -27.39 7.93 -5.90
C GLN A 102 -28.59 8.52 -6.64
N THR A 103 -29.77 7.95 -6.42
CA THR A 103 -31.00 8.35 -7.10
C THR A 103 -31.73 9.46 -6.33
N ILE A 104 -32.61 10.20 -7.02
CA ILE A 104 -33.38 11.33 -6.48
C ILE A 104 -34.26 10.98 -5.27
N ASP A 105 -34.63 9.70 -5.11
CA ASP A 105 -35.35 9.18 -3.95
C ASP A 105 -34.45 8.91 -2.73
N GLY A 106 -33.15 9.24 -2.83
CA GLY A 106 -32.12 9.00 -1.82
C GLY A 106 -31.54 7.58 -1.83
N GLY A 107 -32.09 6.67 -2.63
CA GLY A 107 -31.57 5.32 -2.81
C GLY A 107 -30.40 5.25 -3.79
N TYR A 108 -30.12 4.04 -4.30
CA TYR A 108 -29.00 3.82 -5.23
C TYR A 108 -29.44 2.92 -6.38
N ILE A 109 -28.96 3.20 -7.58
CA ILE A 109 -29.12 2.35 -8.76
C ILE A 109 -27.73 1.87 -9.22
N LEU A 110 -27.64 0.60 -9.56
CA LEU A 110 -26.41 -0.04 -10.00
C LEU A 110 -26.63 -0.84 -11.27
N THR A 111 -25.58 -0.97 -12.07
CA THR A 111 -25.55 -1.91 -13.21
C THR A 111 -24.28 -2.73 -13.24
N GLY A 112 -24.27 -3.78 -14.05
CA GLY A 112 -23.16 -4.71 -14.16
C GLY A 112 -23.57 -6.01 -14.86
N GLY A 113 -22.85 -7.08 -14.55
CA GLY A 113 -23.07 -8.40 -15.15
C GLY A 113 -23.51 -9.44 -14.12
N VAL A 114 -24.32 -10.41 -14.56
CA VAL A 114 -24.63 -11.64 -13.85
C VAL A 114 -24.31 -12.86 -14.74
N ARG A 115 -23.52 -13.82 -14.25
CA ARG A 115 -23.12 -15.02 -15.00
C ARG A 115 -23.73 -16.28 -14.42
N ASN A 116 -24.31 -17.13 -15.26
CA ASN A 116 -24.60 -18.50 -14.87
C ASN A 116 -23.35 -19.39 -15.02
N SER A 117 -22.88 -19.95 -13.90
CA SER A 117 -21.71 -20.83 -13.83
C SER A 117 -21.76 -22.02 -14.80
N ASN A 118 -22.95 -22.47 -15.22
CA ASN A 118 -23.12 -23.60 -16.13
C ASN A 118 -23.12 -23.26 -17.62
N GLN A 119 -23.22 -21.97 -17.98
CA GLN A 119 -23.39 -21.53 -19.38
C GLN A 119 -22.29 -20.58 -19.86
N ASN A 120 -21.43 -20.11 -18.94
CA ASN A 120 -20.41 -19.08 -19.22
C ASN A 120 -20.96 -17.91 -20.04
N ASP A 121 -22.20 -17.54 -19.73
CA ASP A 121 -22.98 -16.50 -20.40
C ASP A 121 -23.24 -15.39 -19.38
N TRP A 122 -22.87 -14.16 -19.73
CA TRP A 122 -23.09 -13.00 -18.86
C TRP A 122 -24.35 -12.29 -19.35
N ASP A 123 -25.27 -12.02 -18.44
CA ASP A 123 -26.43 -11.16 -18.64
C ASP A 123 -26.23 -9.82 -17.92
N ILE A 124 -26.98 -8.80 -18.32
CA ILE A 124 -27.00 -7.50 -17.64
C ILE A 124 -27.76 -7.63 -16.32
N MET A 125 -27.16 -7.11 -15.25
CA MET A 125 -27.83 -6.91 -13.98
C MET A 125 -28.12 -5.42 -13.79
N VAL A 126 -29.33 -5.10 -13.31
CA VAL A 126 -29.68 -3.79 -12.77
C VAL A 126 -30.26 -3.98 -11.38
N LEU A 127 -29.70 -3.30 -10.38
CA LEU A 127 -30.07 -3.42 -8.98
C LEU A 127 -30.42 -2.04 -8.41
N LYS A 128 -31.62 -1.90 -7.86
CA LYS A 128 -32.06 -0.73 -7.11
C LYS A 128 -32.08 -1.04 -5.61
N LEU A 129 -31.52 -0.12 -4.85
CA LEU A 129 -31.43 -0.14 -3.39
C LEU A 129 -32.18 1.06 -2.80
N ASN A 130 -32.64 0.90 -1.57
CA ASN A 130 -33.05 1.99 -0.69
C ASN A 130 -31.82 2.72 -0.12
N SER A 131 -32.02 3.87 0.53
CA SER A 131 -30.94 4.70 1.10
C SER A 131 -30.12 4.02 2.20
N ASP A 132 -30.71 3.05 2.90
CA ASP A 132 -30.03 2.21 3.90
C ASP A 132 -29.33 0.99 3.27
N GLY A 133 -29.27 0.91 1.94
CA GLY A 133 -28.75 -0.24 1.21
C GLY A 133 -29.62 -1.48 1.32
N THR A 134 -30.88 -1.38 1.74
CA THR A 134 -31.78 -2.55 1.63
C THR A 134 -32.25 -2.72 0.19
N TYR A 135 -32.41 -3.97 -0.22
CA TYR A 135 -32.89 -4.33 -1.54
C TYR A 135 -34.26 -3.69 -1.84
N LYS A 136 -34.40 -3.05 -3.02
CA LYS A 136 -35.68 -2.52 -3.52
C LYS A 136 -36.22 -3.40 -4.65
N TRP A 137 -35.47 -3.54 -5.72
CA TRP A 137 -35.77 -4.44 -6.85
C TRP A 137 -34.52 -4.70 -7.68
N HIS A 138 -34.52 -5.78 -8.48
CA HIS A 138 -33.53 -5.99 -9.53
C HIS A 138 -34.22 -6.54 -10.79
N ILE A 139 -33.55 -6.39 -11.93
CA ILE A 139 -33.88 -7.08 -13.18
C ILE A 139 -32.61 -7.65 -13.79
N THR A 140 -32.78 -8.77 -14.48
CA THR A 140 -31.75 -9.37 -15.33
C THR A 140 -32.19 -9.26 -16.77
N LEU A 141 -31.35 -8.70 -17.62
CA LEU A 141 -31.62 -8.47 -19.04
C LEU A 141 -30.54 -9.16 -19.86
N GLY A 142 -30.93 -9.85 -20.91
CA GLY A 142 -29.97 -10.54 -21.77
C GLY A 142 -30.66 -11.65 -22.54
N SER A 143 -29.92 -12.25 -23.47
CA SER A 143 -30.40 -13.33 -24.31
C SER A 143 -29.31 -14.39 -24.50
N ILE A 144 -29.20 -14.99 -25.68
CA ILE A 144 -28.15 -15.97 -25.93
C ILE A 144 -26.86 -15.20 -26.26
N GLY A 145 -25.81 -15.42 -25.47
CA GLY A 145 -24.51 -14.79 -25.65
C GLY A 145 -24.31 -13.55 -24.77
N TYR A 146 -23.05 -13.11 -24.67
CA TYR A 146 -22.64 -12.13 -23.67
C TYR A 146 -23.37 -10.78 -23.77
N ASP A 147 -24.04 -10.40 -22.69
CA ASP A 147 -24.74 -9.14 -22.45
C ASP A 147 -24.19 -8.52 -21.15
N TYR A 148 -23.54 -7.36 -21.22
CA TYR A 148 -23.05 -6.66 -20.03
C TYR A 148 -23.05 -5.15 -20.21
N THR A 149 -23.25 -4.42 -19.12
CA THR A 149 -23.29 -2.96 -19.08
C THR A 149 -22.22 -2.40 -18.15
N PHE A 150 -21.73 -1.21 -18.49
CA PHE A 150 -20.62 -0.56 -17.80
C PHE A 150 -21.02 0.74 -17.10
N SER A 151 -22.10 1.37 -17.55
CA SER A 151 -22.52 2.67 -17.06
C SER A 151 -24.03 2.75 -17.04
N ILE A 152 -24.55 3.31 -15.95
CA ILE A 152 -25.95 3.64 -15.76
C ILE A 152 -26.05 5.10 -15.33
N THR A 153 -27.10 5.79 -15.76
CA THR A 153 -27.40 7.14 -15.29
C THR A 153 -28.88 7.32 -15.00
N GLN A 154 -29.22 8.01 -13.91
CA GLN A 154 -30.60 8.44 -13.68
C GLN A 154 -30.94 9.61 -14.62
N THR A 155 -32.02 9.43 -15.37
CA THR A 155 -32.52 10.43 -16.33
C THR A 155 -33.50 11.40 -15.67
N SER A 156 -33.61 12.60 -16.22
CA SER A 156 -34.48 13.69 -15.76
C SER A 156 -35.97 13.34 -15.67
N ASP A 157 -36.42 12.32 -16.40
CA ASP A 157 -37.80 11.80 -16.30
C ASP A 157 -38.01 10.88 -15.08
N GLY A 158 -36.96 10.61 -14.30
CA GLY A 158 -36.93 9.74 -13.13
C GLY A 158 -36.54 8.29 -13.44
N GLY A 159 -36.46 7.90 -14.71
CA GLY A 159 -36.03 6.56 -15.13
C GLY A 159 -34.52 6.46 -15.26
N TYR A 160 -34.04 5.42 -15.94
CA TYR A 160 -32.62 5.09 -15.99
C TYR A 160 -32.17 4.75 -17.41
N ALA A 161 -31.01 5.21 -17.84
CA ALA A 161 -30.38 4.82 -19.10
C ALA A 161 -29.06 4.11 -18.81
N LEU A 162 -28.83 2.98 -19.48
CA LEU A 162 -27.60 2.20 -19.32
C LEU A 162 -27.06 1.74 -20.67
N THR A 163 -25.74 1.56 -20.73
CA THR A 163 -25.04 1.18 -21.97
C THR A 163 -24.03 0.07 -21.74
N GLY A 164 -23.75 -0.69 -22.80
CA GLY A 164 -22.85 -1.83 -22.74
C GLY A 164 -22.54 -2.48 -24.08
N GLY A 165 -22.23 -3.77 -24.05
CA GLY A 165 -22.06 -4.64 -25.21
C GLY A 165 -23.02 -5.83 -25.18
N THR A 166 -23.47 -6.28 -26.34
CA THR A 166 -24.34 -7.45 -26.51
C THR A 166 -23.87 -8.35 -27.66
N GLY A 167 -23.80 -9.67 -27.43
CA GLY A 167 -23.57 -10.69 -28.45
C GLY A 167 -24.86 -11.24 -29.08
N SER A 168 -26.02 -10.64 -28.75
CA SER A 168 -27.34 -11.16 -29.10
C SER A 168 -27.82 -10.85 -30.51
N SER A 169 -27.15 -9.95 -31.22
CA SER A 169 -27.47 -9.68 -32.62
C SER A 169 -26.94 -10.83 -33.48
N ASN A 170 -27.62 -11.17 -34.57
CA ASN A 170 -27.13 -12.20 -35.52
C ASN A 170 -25.84 -11.76 -36.28
N ALA A 171 -25.06 -10.83 -35.73
CA ALA A 171 -23.83 -10.28 -36.27
C ALA A 171 -22.61 -11.07 -35.76
N VAL A 172 -21.50 -10.97 -36.49
CA VAL A 172 -20.21 -11.54 -36.05
C VAL A 172 -19.56 -10.53 -35.12
N GLY A 173 -19.80 -10.60 -33.81
CA GLY A 173 -19.21 -9.65 -32.85
C GLY A 173 -20.15 -9.30 -31.70
N SER A 174 -19.79 -8.27 -30.94
CA SER A 174 -20.71 -7.65 -29.98
C SER A 174 -21.14 -6.29 -30.54
N ASP A 175 -22.38 -5.87 -30.32
CA ASP A 175 -22.85 -4.53 -30.64
C ASP A 175 -23.02 -3.70 -29.36
N VAL A 176 -23.05 -2.38 -29.50
CA VAL A 176 -23.46 -1.49 -28.41
C VAL A 176 -24.94 -1.76 -28.10
N VAL A 177 -25.27 -1.93 -26.83
CA VAL A 177 -26.65 -1.93 -26.34
C VAL A 177 -26.91 -0.69 -25.50
N VAL A 178 -28.05 -0.04 -25.74
CA VAL A 178 -28.57 1.02 -24.87
C VAL A 178 -29.99 0.66 -24.44
N ILE A 179 -30.24 0.71 -23.13
CA ILE A 179 -31.51 0.35 -22.53
C ILE A 179 -32.01 1.54 -21.74
N LYS A 180 -33.28 1.92 -21.96
CA LYS A 180 -34.01 2.89 -21.14
C LYS A 180 -35.01 2.14 -20.28
N ILE A 181 -34.93 2.36 -18.98
CA ILE A 181 -35.84 1.86 -17.97
C ILE A 181 -36.75 3.00 -17.54
N ASP A 182 -38.02 2.69 -17.33
CA ASP A 182 -39.01 3.63 -16.81
C ASP A 182 -38.69 4.06 -15.36
N PRO A 183 -39.19 5.22 -14.93
CA PRO A 183 -39.12 5.62 -13.52
C PRO A 183 -39.76 4.59 -12.59
N ASP A 184 -39.36 4.61 -11.33
CA ASP A 184 -40.05 3.88 -10.27
C ASP A 184 -41.50 4.43 -10.13
N ASP A 185 -42.50 3.77 -10.73
CA ASP A 185 -43.91 4.17 -10.64
C ASP A 185 -44.57 3.67 -9.33
N ASP A 186 -44.80 4.59 -8.40
CA ASP A 186 -45.50 4.34 -7.13
C ASP A 186 -46.98 3.93 -7.31
N VAL A 187 -47.60 4.27 -8.44
CA VAL A 187 -49.05 4.09 -8.64
C VAL A 187 -49.37 2.67 -9.12
N ASN A 188 -48.46 2.01 -9.84
CA ASN A 188 -48.67 0.66 -10.38
C ASN A 188 -47.63 -0.39 -9.96
N LYS A 189 -46.59 -0.04 -9.19
CA LYS A 189 -45.56 -0.96 -8.64
C LYS A 189 -44.93 -1.92 -9.65
N ILE A 190 -44.77 -1.50 -10.90
CA ILE A 190 -44.02 -2.28 -11.89
C ILE A 190 -42.65 -1.64 -12.05
N TYR A 191 -41.69 -2.10 -11.25
CA TYR A 191 -40.31 -1.64 -11.29
C TYR A 191 -39.54 -2.29 -12.44
N GLY A 192 -38.50 -1.61 -12.93
CA GLY A 192 -37.56 -2.19 -13.89
C GLY A 192 -38.15 -2.44 -15.28
N ASN A 193 -39.24 -1.77 -15.64
CA ASN A 193 -39.81 -1.88 -16.99
C ASN A 193 -38.89 -1.24 -18.03
N ILE A 194 -38.58 -1.98 -19.08
CA ILE A 194 -37.87 -1.46 -20.24
C ILE A 194 -38.83 -0.58 -21.05
N LYS A 195 -38.53 0.72 -21.11
CA LYS A 195 -39.21 1.69 -21.97
C LYS A 195 -38.84 1.46 -23.43
N TRP A 196 -37.55 1.27 -23.68
CA TRP A 196 -37.01 0.84 -24.97
C TRP A 196 -35.61 0.24 -24.80
N GLN A 197 -35.23 -0.62 -25.74
CA GLN A 197 -33.89 -1.19 -25.86
C GLN A 197 -33.49 -1.13 -27.33
N LYS A 198 -32.27 -0.68 -27.61
CA LYS A 198 -31.73 -0.53 -28.97
C LYS A 198 -30.30 -1.00 -29.03
N THR A 199 -29.92 -1.55 -30.18
CA THR A 199 -28.55 -1.97 -30.46
C THR A 199 -27.97 -1.14 -31.61
N TYR A 200 -26.67 -0.83 -31.51
CA TYR A 200 -25.93 -0.06 -32.50
C TYR A 200 -24.57 -0.69 -32.74
N GLY A 201 -24.20 -0.84 -34.00
CA GLY A 201 -22.96 -1.49 -34.38
C GLY A 201 -22.97 -1.83 -35.86
N GLY A 202 -21.94 -2.53 -36.30
CA GLY A 202 -21.80 -2.97 -37.68
C GLY A 202 -21.45 -4.45 -37.78
N SER A 203 -20.40 -4.76 -38.54
CA SER A 203 -20.03 -6.13 -38.87
C SER A 203 -19.06 -6.80 -37.89
N ASP A 204 -18.54 -6.06 -36.90
CA ASP A 204 -17.53 -6.51 -35.94
C ASP A 204 -17.84 -5.94 -34.52
N ASN A 205 -16.91 -6.06 -33.57
CA ASN A 205 -17.09 -5.73 -32.16
C ASN A 205 -17.19 -4.21 -31.90
N ASP A 206 -18.32 -3.80 -31.35
CA ASP A 206 -18.68 -2.46 -30.91
C ASP A 206 -19.15 -2.52 -29.45
N ILE A 207 -18.59 -1.69 -28.59
CA ILE A 207 -18.88 -1.69 -27.15
C ILE A 207 -18.88 -0.26 -26.65
N ALA A 208 -19.87 0.12 -25.84
CA ALA A 208 -19.90 1.41 -25.14
C ALA A 208 -19.63 1.24 -23.64
N PHE A 209 -18.77 2.09 -23.08
CA PHE A 209 -18.32 2.02 -21.69
C PHE A 209 -18.97 3.08 -20.79
N SER A 210 -19.39 4.22 -21.36
CA SER A 210 -19.96 5.33 -20.59
C SER A 210 -21.12 5.97 -21.33
N ILE A 211 -22.18 6.32 -20.57
CA ILE A 211 -23.35 7.05 -21.05
C ILE A 211 -23.68 8.20 -20.09
N GLN A 212 -24.14 9.31 -20.63
CA GLN A 212 -24.68 10.42 -19.86
C GLN A 212 -25.92 11.00 -20.56
N GLN A 213 -26.95 11.37 -19.78
CA GLN A 213 -28.05 12.17 -20.33
C GLN A 213 -27.54 13.59 -20.63
N THR A 214 -27.82 14.09 -21.83
CA THR A 214 -27.46 15.43 -22.26
C THR A 214 -28.54 16.46 -21.88
N ILE A 215 -28.16 17.74 -21.82
CA ILE A 215 -29.04 18.84 -21.38
C ILE A 215 -30.30 19.03 -22.24
N ASP A 216 -30.25 18.58 -23.49
CA ASP A 216 -31.38 18.55 -24.44
C ASP A 216 -32.34 17.36 -24.21
N GLY A 217 -32.07 16.51 -23.21
CA GLY A 217 -32.83 15.32 -22.87
C GLY A 217 -32.43 14.05 -23.63
N GLY A 218 -31.50 14.14 -24.58
CA GLY A 218 -30.92 12.99 -25.28
C GLY A 218 -29.80 12.30 -24.48
N TYR A 219 -28.93 11.57 -25.17
CA TYR A 219 -27.82 10.83 -24.54
C TYR A 219 -26.53 10.98 -25.33
N ILE A 220 -25.40 11.08 -24.64
CA ILE A 220 -24.06 10.95 -25.21
C ILE A 220 -23.44 9.69 -24.64
N LEU A 221 -22.76 8.91 -25.48
CA LEU A 221 -22.05 7.72 -25.05
C LEU A 221 -20.73 7.56 -25.80
N THR A 222 -19.77 6.91 -25.16
CA THR A 222 -18.46 6.63 -25.75
C THR A 222 -18.05 5.18 -25.55
N GLY A 223 -17.18 4.70 -26.43
CA GLY A 223 -16.59 3.39 -26.33
C GLY A 223 -15.56 3.11 -27.41
N ARG A 224 -15.64 1.90 -27.98
CA ARG A 224 -14.80 1.49 -29.11
C ARG A 224 -15.61 0.77 -30.18
N THR A 225 -15.09 0.78 -31.41
CA THR A 225 -15.65 0.08 -32.56
C THR A 225 -14.56 -0.61 -33.37
N ARG A 226 -14.88 -1.78 -33.95
CA ARG A 226 -14.12 -2.40 -35.05
C ARG A 226 -14.88 -2.38 -36.38
N SER A 227 -16.13 -1.96 -36.31
CA SER A 227 -17.05 -1.96 -37.45
C SER A 227 -16.89 -0.74 -38.36
N PHE A 228 -16.41 0.37 -37.81
CA PHE A 228 -16.31 1.65 -38.51
C PHE A 228 -14.84 2.10 -38.54
N ASN A 229 -14.36 2.60 -39.69
CA ASN A 229 -12.95 2.84 -40.05
C ASN A 229 -12.13 1.60 -40.43
N ALA A 230 -10.92 1.83 -40.95
CA ALA A 230 -9.97 0.81 -41.36
C ALA A 230 -8.78 0.82 -40.41
N GLY A 231 -8.45 -0.34 -39.83
CA GLY A 231 -7.33 -0.47 -38.89
C GLY A 231 -7.71 -1.31 -37.68
N GLY A 232 -7.21 -0.91 -36.51
CA GLY A 232 -7.53 -1.48 -35.21
C GLY A 232 -8.94 -1.11 -34.73
N ARG A 233 -9.08 -0.98 -33.40
CA ARG A 233 -10.30 -0.42 -32.79
C ARG A 233 -10.23 1.10 -32.83
N ASP A 234 -11.34 1.77 -33.11
CA ASP A 234 -11.43 3.22 -33.02
C ASP A 234 -12.29 3.63 -31.81
N VAL A 235 -12.08 4.83 -31.26
CA VAL A 235 -13.04 5.43 -30.32
C VAL A 235 -14.36 5.64 -31.05
N LEU A 236 -15.45 5.18 -30.44
CA LEU A 236 -16.82 5.43 -30.91
C LEU A 236 -17.48 6.47 -30.01
N VAL A 237 -18.05 7.54 -30.57
CA VAL A 237 -18.93 8.46 -29.85
C VAL A 237 -20.27 8.56 -30.57
N MET A 238 -21.37 8.39 -29.83
CA MET A 238 -22.72 8.51 -30.36
C MET A 238 -23.55 9.50 -29.55
N LYS A 239 -24.18 10.45 -30.25
CA LYS A 239 -25.26 11.27 -29.70
C LYS A 239 -26.60 10.70 -30.12
N LEU A 240 -27.45 10.44 -29.14
CA LEU A 240 -28.81 9.98 -29.32
C LEU A 240 -29.80 11.09 -28.91
N ASP A 241 -31.00 11.04 -29.48
CA ASP A 241 -32.15 11.79 -28.98
C ASP A 241 -32.79 11.08 -27.76
N ALA A 242 -33.84 11.68 -27.18
CA ALA A 242 -34.52 11.15 -26.00
C ALA A 242 -35.18 9.76 -26.22
N ASP A 243 -35.48 9.41 -27.47
CA ASP A 243 -36.06 8.13 -27.85
C ASP A 243 -34.99 7.10 -28.23
N GLY A 244 -33.69 7.46 -28.13
CA GLY A 244 -32.57 6.61 -28.53
C GLY A 244 -32.39 6.55 -30.05
N THR A 245 -32.78 7.56 -30.81
CA THR A 245 -32.47 7.61 -32.25
C THR A 245 -31.12 8.29 -32.42
N PRO A 246 -30.19 7.75 -33.23
CA PRO A 246 -28.92 8.41 -33.50
C PRO A 246 -29.14 9.80 -34.13
N VAL A 247 -28.62 10.83 -33.47
CA VAL A 247 -28.51 12.19 -34.01
C VAL A 247 -27.24 12.27 -34.85
N TRP A 248 -26.13 11.80 -34.29
CA TRP A 248 -24.87 11.61 -35.00
C TRP A 248 -24.03 10.52 -34.35
N GLN A 249 -23.15 9.94 -35.15
CA GLN A 249 -22.14 8.97 -34.74
C GLN A 249 -20.81 9.37 -35.38
N LYS A 250 -19.73 9.34 -34.59
CA LYS A 250 -18.39 9.68 -35.05
C LYS A 250 -17.37 8.72 -34.46
N THR A 251 -16.32 8.46 -35.22
CA THR A 251 -15.16 7.72 -34.76
C THR A 251 -13.93 8.61 -34.67
N TYR A 252 -13.06 8.32 -33.70
CA TYR A 252 -11.78 9.02 -33.50
C TYR A 252 -10.71 7.98 -33.21
N GLY A 253 -9.56 8.12 -33.86
CA GLY A 253 -8.49 7.13 -33.73
C GLY A 253 -7.52 7.18 -34.89
N GLY A 254 -6.45 6.41 -34.75
CA GLY A 254 -5.44 6.19 -35.77
C GLY A 254 -5.62 4.84 -36.47
N ASN A 255 -4.52 4.27 -36.95
CA ASN A 255 -4.53 2.96 -37.60
C ASN A 255 -4.58 1.79 -36.60
N TYR A 256 -4.41 2.06 -35.31
CA TYR A 256 -4.19 1.05 -34.26
C TYR A 256 -5.35 1.07 -33.26
N ASN A 257 -5.17 0.54 -32.05
CA ASN A 257 -6.27 0.46 -31.09
C ASN A 257 -6.42 1.75 -30.27
N ASP A 258 -7.57 2.37 -30.42
CA ASP A 258 -8.06 3.50 -29.65
C ASP A 258 -9.32 3.08 -28.89
N THR A 259 -9.48 3.56 -27.66
CA THR A 259 -10.66 3.26 -26.84
C THR A 259 -10.87 4.39 -25.84
N ALA A 260 -12.10 4.89 -25.75
CA ALA A 260 -12.52 5.82 -24.69
C ALA A 260 -13.39 5.10 -23.66
N PHE A 261 -13.10 5.31 -22.38
CA PHE A 261 -13.79 4.65 -21.27
C PHE A 261 -14.81 5.57 -20.58
N SER A 262 -14.61 6.88 -20.64
CA SER A 262 -15.44 7.86 -19.94
C SER A 262 -15.72 9.07 -20.83
N ILE A 263 -16.96 9.57 -20.76
CA ILE A 263 -17.40 10.78 -21.46
C ILE A 263 -18.29 11.63 -20.57
N GLN A 264 -18.20 12.95 -20.70
CA GLN A 264 -19.07 13.90 -20.03
C GLN A 264 -19.40 15.08 -20.94
N GLN A 265 -20.65 15.52 -20.96
CA GLN A 265 -21.06 16.81 -21.51
C GLN A 265 -20.48 17.94 -20.65
N THR A 266 -19.79 18.87 -21.30
CA THR A 266 -19.15 20.02 -20.66
C THR A 266 -20.10 21.22 -20.61
N SER A 267 -19.82 22.16 -19.69
CA SER A 267 -20.62 23.36 -19.44
C SER A 267 -20.74 24.32 -20.63
N ASP A 268 -19.82 24.22 -21.60
CA ASP A 268 -19.87 24.94 -22.88
C ASP A 268 -20.79 24.27 -23.93
N GLY A 269 -21.45 23.16 -23.59
CA GLY A 269 -22.32 22.39 -24.47
C GLY A 269 -21.61 21.29 -25.27
N GLY A 270 -20.28 21.28 -25.28
CA GLY A 270 -19.47 20.23 -25.91
C GLY A 270 -19.30 18.98 -25.04
N TYR A 271 -18.27 18.19 -25.30
CA TYR A 271 -18.02 16.93 -24.60
C TYR A 271 -16.53 16.73 -24.31
N ILE A 272 -16.20 16.13 -23.18
CA ILE A 272 -14.84 15.68 -22.87
C ILE A 272 -14.87 14.16 -22.71
N LEU A 273 -13.88 13.47 -23.29
CA LEU A 273 -13.71 12.03 -23.12
C LEU A 273 -12.26 11.66 -22.87
N ALA A 274 -12.06 10.55 -22.17
CA ALA A 274 -10.74 10.01 -21.86
C ALA A 274 -10.68 8.49 -22.07
N GLY A 275 -9.48 8.02 -22.38
CA GLY A 275 -9.20 6.63 -22.64
C GLY A 275 -7.74 6.37 -22.92
N ARG A 276 -7.48 5.57 -23.96
CA ARG A 276 -6.13 5.22 -24.40
C ARG A 276 -6.02 5.15 -25.93
N THR A 277 -4.81 5.35 -26.43
CA THR A 277 -4.45 5.28 -27.85
C THR A 277 -3.15 4.50 -28.05
N GLU A 278 -3.03 3.81 -29.17
CA GLU A 278 -1.86 3.04 -29.57
C GLU A 278 -1.24 3.67 -30.83
N PHE A 279 0.08 3.82 -30.88
CA PHE A 279 0.76 4.49 -32.01
C PHE A 279 1.45 3.53 -32.99
N SER A 280 1.54 2.24 -32.66
CA SER A 280 2.18 1.22 -33.50
C SER A 280 1.56 -0.16 -33.22
N GLU A 281 1.65 -1.10 -34.16
CA GLU A 281 1.03 -2.42 -34.00
C GLU A 281 1.64 -3.21 -32.83
N GLY A 282 0.83 -3.52 -31.81
CA GLY A 282 1.29 -4.17 -30.58
C GLY A 282 2.10 -3.23 -29.67
N GLY A 283 1.96 -1.92 -29.87
CA GLY A 283 2.67 -0.89 -29.13
C GLY A 283 2.08 -0.64 -27.74
N TRP A 284 2.82 0.15 -26.96
CA TRP A 284 2.34 0.68 -25.69
C TRP A 284 1.27 1.75 -25.90
N ASN A 285 0.37 1.88 -24.92
CA ASN A 285 -0.73 2.82 -24.99
C ASN A 285 -0.37 4.11 -24.27
N ASP A 286 -0.79 5.27 -24.77
CA ASP A 286 -0.85 6.50 -23.97
C ASP A 286 -2.27 6.81 -23.54
N VAL A 287 -2.45 7.61 -22.48
CA VAL A 287 -3.75 8.25 -22.19
C VAL A 287 -4.15 9.08 -23.40
N LEU A 288 -5.38 8.93 -23.85
CA LEU A 288 -6.00 9.78 -24.87
C LEU A 288 -7.07 10.66 -24.22
N VAL A 289 -7.04 11.97 -24.45
CA VAL A 289 -8.11 12.89 -24.08
C VAL A 289 -8.54 13.70 -25.29
N ILE A 290 -9.85 13.75 -25.55
CA ILE A 290 -10.44 14.50 -26.66
C ILE A 290 -11.52 15.43 -26.12
N LYS A 291 -11.37 16.74 -26.38
CA LYS A 291 -12.42 17.73 -26.21
C LYS A 291 -13.14 17.94 -27.53
N LEU A 292 -14.44 17.75 -27.50
CA LEU A 292 -15.35 17.96 -28.62
C LEU A 292 -16.20 19.22 -28.39
N ASP A 293 -16.66 19.82 -29.48
CA ASP A 293 -17.76 20.79 -29.48
C ASP A 293 -19.13 20.08 -29.42
N GLU A 294 -20.22 20.86 -29.42
CA GLU A 294 -21.60 20.33 -29.36
C GLU A 294 -21.98 19.41 -30.54
N ASN A 295 -21.28 19.54 -31.68
CA ASN A 295 -21.49 18.76 -32.90
C ASN A 295 -20.55 17.54 -32.97
N GLY A 296 -19.74 17.30 -31.94
CA GLY A 296 -18.73 16.25 -31.95
C GLY A 296 -17.53 16.58 -32.85
N THR A 297 -17.22 17.85 -33.11
CA THR A 297 -15.98 18.20 -33.82
C THR A 297 -14.86 18.42 -32.80
N PRO A 298 -13.65 17.84 -32.98
CA PRO A 298 -12.54 18.05 -32.06
C PRO A 298 -12.17 19.53 -31.93
N VAL A 299 -12.23 20.04 -30.71
CA VAL A 299 -11.67 21.34 -30.33
C VAL A 299 -10.18 21.18 -30.08
N TRP A 300 -9.82 20.15 -29.33
CA TRP A 300 -8.44 19.70 -29.13
C TRP A 300 -8.41 18.22 -28.76
N GLN A 301 -7.25 17.61 -28.98
CA GLN A 301 -6.96 16.22 -28.65
C GLN A 301 -5.51 16.16 -28.17
N LYS A 302 -5.26 15.44 -27.09
CA LYS A 302 -3.93 15.33 -26.47
C LYS A 302 -3.71 13.94 -25.94
N THR A 303 -2.44 13.56 -25.86
CA THR A 303 -2.01 12.33 -25.21
C THR A 303 -1.14 12.63 -24.01
N TYR A 304 -1.22 11.76 -23.01
CA TYR A 304 -0.43 11.85 -21.80
C TYR A 304 0.12 10.46 -21.47
N GLY A 305 1.42 10.35 -21.33
CA GLY A 305 2.06 9.08 -21.07
C GLY A 305 3.58 9.17 -21.17
N GLY A 306 4.21 8.02 -21.18
CA GLY A 306 5.66 7.87 -21.34
C GLY A 306 6.00 6.68 -22.24
N ASP A 307 7.07 5.97 -21.90
CA ASP A 307 7.61 4.91 -22.76
C ASP A 307 6.81 3.58 -22.70
N TYR A 308 5.87 3.45 -21.76
CA TYR A 308 5.12 2.24 -21.46
C TYR A 308 3.60 2.50 -21.46
N ASN A 309 2.80 1.57 -20.93
CA ASN A 309 1.36 1.74 -21.01
C ASN A 309 0.81 2.75 -20.00
N ASP A 310 -0.03 3.62 -20.51
CA ASP A 310 -0.82 4.58 -19.78
C ASP A 310 -2.28 4.53 -20.27
N ALA A 311 -3.24 4.67 -19.37
CA ALA A 311 -4.66 4.69 -19.71
C ALA A 311 -5.46 5.47 -18.67
N ALA A 312 -6.44 6.25 -19.12
CA ALA A 312 -7.43 6.89 -18.24
C ALA A 312 -8.75 6.12 -18.29
N PHE A 313 -9.37 5.85 -17.13
CA PHE A 313 -10.64 5.14 -17.04
C PHE A 313 -11.82 6.05 -16.71
N SER A 314 -11.56 7.19 -16.07
CA SER A 314 -12.59 8.16 -15.67
C SER A 314 -12.09 9.58 -15.84
N ILE A 315 -12.96 10.47 -16.36
CA ILE A 315 -12.71 11.91 -16.51
C ILE A 315 -13.93 12.71 -16.10
N GLN A 316 -13.69 13.89 -15.51
CA GLN A 316 -14.74 14.83 -15.14
C GLN A 316 -14.27 16.28 -15.35
N GLN A 317 -15.13 17.14 -15.90
CA GLN A 317 -14.97 18.58 -15.88
C GLN A 317 -15.07 19.09 -14.44
N THR A 318 -14.11 19.91 -14.04
CA THR A 318 -14.04 20.52 -12.71
C THR A 318 -14.68 21.92 -12.69
N ASN A 319 -15.04 22.41 -11.50
CA ASN A 319 -15.71 23.70 -11.27
C ASN A 319 -14.93 24.92 -11.78
N ASP A 320 -13.61 24.81 -11.90
CA ASP A 320 -12.72 25.83 -12.49
C ASP A 320 -12.72 25.81 -14.04
N GLY A 321 -13.50 24.92 -14.66
CA GLY A 321 -13.58 24.73 -16.11
C GLY A 321 -12.53 23.79 -16.69
N GLY A 322 -11.56 23.34 -15.89
CA GLY A 322 -10.58 22.32 -16.26
C GLY A 322 -11.14 20.91 -16.15
N TYR A 323 -10.26 19.91 -16.05
CA TYR A 323 -10.64 18.49 -16.01
C TYR A 323 -9.78 17.71 -15.03
N ILE A 324 -10.37 16.73 -14.34
CA ILE A 324 -9.67 15.74 -13.53
C ILE A 324 -9.88 14.36 -14.17
N LEU A 325 -8.83 13.56 -14.24
CA LEU A 325 -8.92 12.17 -14.67
C LEU A 325 -8.09 11.25 -13.77
N THR A 326 -8.49 9.98 -13.75
CA THR A 326 -7.73 8.91 -13.10
C THR A 326 -7.59 7.70 -14.02
N GLY A 327 -6.56 6.91 -13.78
CA GLY A 327 -6.33 5.69 -14.51
C GLY A 327 -5.14 4.91 -13.96
N ARG A 328 -4.31 4.40 -14.87
CA ARG A 328 -3.09 3.70 -14.53
C ARG A 328 -1.92 4.03 -15.45
N THR A 329 -0.70 3.86 -14.95
CA THR A 329 0.57 4.09 -15.66
C THR A 329 1.60 3.00 -15.35
N GLU A 330 2.38 2.57 -16.35
CA GLU A 330 3.61 1.78 -16.21
C GLU A 330 4.86 2.62 -16.53
N SER A 331 4.67 3.89 -16.87
CA SER A 331 5.70 4.75 -17.48
C SER A 331 6.57 5.49 -16.47
N PHE A 332 6.07 5.70 -15.25
CA PHE A 332 6.69 6.63 -14.28
C PHE A 332 7.14 5.97 -12.98
N SER A 333 7.17 4.64 -12.93
CA SER A 333 7.55 3.86 -11.75
C SER A 333 8.19 2.52 -12.10
N ALA A 334 8.71 1.82 -11.09
CA ALA A 334 9.47 0.60 -11.28
C ALA A 334 8.57 -0.61 -11.62
N ASN A 335 8.33 -0.83 -12.92
CA ASN A 335 7.80 -2.05 -13.54
C ASN A 335 6.41 -2.55 -13.07
N SER A 336 5.56 -1.67 -12.56
CA SER A 336 4.21 -1.99 -12.12
C SER A 336 3.19 -1.00 -12.67
N TRP A 337 1.91 -1.36 -12.64
CA TRP A 337 0.83 -0.40 -12.86
C TRP A 337 0.65 0.43 -11.60
N ASP A 338 0.59 1.74 -11.71
CA ASP A 338 0.27 2.64 -10.60
C ASP A 338 -0.91 3.54 -10.91
N ILE A 339 -1.56 4.10 -9.89
CA ILE A 339 -2.65 5.04 -10.12
C ILE A 339 -2.09 6.32 -10.71
N LEU A 340 -2.56 6.66 -11.91
CA LEU A 340 -2.29 7.96 -12.54
C LEU A 340 -3.42 8.94 -12.24
N ILE A 341 -3.08 10.15 -11.78
CA ILE A 341 -4.05 11.24 -11.54
C ILE A 341 -3.56 12.49 -12.27
N LEU A 342 -4.36 13.01 -13.20
CA LEU A 342 -4.03 14.22 -13.95
C LEU A 342 -5.11 15.29 -13.76
N LYS A 343 -4.69 16.48 -13.35
CA LYS A 343 -5.50 17.70 -13.44
C LYS A 343 -5.07 18.50 -14.64
N LEU A 344 -6.03 18.80 -15.49
CA LEU A 344 -5.87 19.58 -16.70
C LEU A 344 -6.54 20.95 -16.55
N ASP A 345 -5.98 21.95 -17.24
CA ASP A 345 -6.62 23.23 -17.47
C ASP A 345 -7.70 23.12 -18.59
N PRO A 346 -8.51 24.16 -18.86
CA PRO A 346 -9.54 24.11 -19.89
C PRO A 346 -9.02 23.84 -21.33
N SER A 347 -7.73 24.10 -21.58
CA SER A 347 -7.05 23.85 -22.86
C SER A 347 -6.37 22.47 -22.91
N GLY A 348 -6.52 21.66 -21.87
CA GLY A 348 -5.88 20.35 -21.74
C GLY A 348 -4.40 20.43 -21.37
N ASN A 349 -3.86 21.55 -20.87
CA ASN A 349 -2.49 21.56 -20.35
C ASN A 349 -2.48 20.99 -18.93
N ILE A 350 -1.42 20.27 -18.56
CA ILE A 350 -1.27 19.71 -17.21
C ILE A 350 -1.14 20.85 -16.20
N SER A 351 -2.08 20.93 -15.26
CA SER A 351 -2.02 21.83 -14.10
C SER A 351 -1.21 21.21 -12.97
N TRP A 352 -1.45 19.93 -12.69
CA TRP A 352 -0.65 19.09 -11.81
C TRP A 352 -0.89 17.62 -12.16
N GLN A 353 0.01 16.76 -11.72
CA GLN A 353 0.02 15.34 -12.03
C GLN A 353 0.62 14.56 -10.88
N LYS A 354 -0.01 13.45 -10.50
CA LYS A 354 0.43 12.61 -9.38
C LYS A 354 0.37 11.14 -9.79
N ILE A 355 1.27 10.34 -9.25
CA ILE A 355 1.07 8.90 -9.10
C ILE A 355 0.81 8.55 -7.65
N PHE A 356 -0.02 7.54 -7.43
CA PHE A 356 0.02 6.74 -6.21
C PHE A 356 0.65 5.40 -6.58
N ALA A 357 1.83 5.15 -6.02
CA ALA A 357 2.69 4.03 -6.39
C ALA A 357 3.25 3.36 -5.15
N GLU A 358 3.10 2.03 -5.07
CA GLU A 358 3.66 1.21 -4.02
C GLU A 358 4.53 0.06 -4.61
N ASN A 359 4.65 -1.06 -3.91
CA ASN A 359 5.53 -2.17 -4.30
C ASN A 359 4.90 -3.15 -5.31
N SER A 360 3.62 -2.99 -5.62
CA SER A 360 2.78 -3.89 -6.41
C SER A 360 1.85 -3.08 -7.33
N PRO A 361 0.98 -3.72 -8.13
CA PRO A 361 0.09 -2.98 -9.02
C PRO A 361 -1.11 -2.28 -8.35
N GLU A 362 -1.30 -1.01 -8.67
CA GLU A 362 -2.47 -0.20 -8.39
C GLU A 362 -3.18 0.26 -9.69
N SER A 363 -4.48 0.53 -9.59
CA SER A 363 -5.25 1.13 -10.70
C SER A 363 -6.43 1.93 -10.18
N GLY A 364 -6.56 3.19 -10.60
CA GLY A 364 -7.73 4.02 -10.29
C GLY A 364 -8.79 3.93 -11.38
N PHE A 365 -10.02 3.55 -11.03
CA PHE A 365 -11.10 3.31 -12.01
C PHE A 365 -12.12 4.43 -12.07
N SER A 366 -12.30 5.20 -10.99
CA SER A 366 -13.34 6.22 -10.89
C SER A 366 -12.82 7.45 -10.14
N VAL A 367 -13.07 8.65 -10.68
CA VAL A 367 -12.75 9.92 -10.05
C VAL A 367 -13.96 10.85 -10.03
N GLN A 368 -14.08 11.65 -8.96
CA GLN A 368 -15.04 12.73 -8.87
C GLN A 368 -14.49 13.92 -8.09
N GLN A 369 -14.75 15.14 -8.56
CA GLN A 369 -14.59 16.36 -7.78
C GLN A 369 -15.69 16.45 -6.71
N THR A 370 -15.27 16.73 -5.49
CA THR A 370 -16.16 16.87 -4.33
C THR A 370 -16.64 18.31 -4.15
N VAL A 371 -17.69 18.49 -3.34
CA VAL A 371 -18.33 19.80 -3.07
C VAL A 371 -17.36 20.85 -2.50
N ASP A 372 -16.36 20.44 -1.75
CA ASP A 372 -15.30 21.32 -1.21
C ASP A 372 -14.17 21.62 -2.20
N GLY A 373 -14.27 21.13 -3.45
CA GLY A 373 -13.31 21.35 -4.53
C GLY A 373 -12.17 20.34 -4.60
N GLY A 374 -12.03 19.45 -3.62
CA GLY A 374 -11.09 18.32 -3.65
C GLY A 374 -11.54 17.20 -4.59
N TYR A 375 -10.93 16.03 -4.47
CA TYR A 375 -11.20 14.88 -5.33
C TYR A 375 -11.33 13.58 -4.53
N ILE A 376 -12.13 12.65 -5.05
CA ILE A 376 -12.24 11.28 -4.54
C ILE A 376 -11.93 10.32 -5.70
N ILE A 377 -11.02 9.38 -5.47
CA ILE A 377 -10.62 8.35 -6.43
C ILE A 377 -10.88 6.98 -5.79
N ALA A 378 -11.42 6.02 -6.55
CA ALA A 378 -11.53 4.63 -6.14
C ALA A 378 -10.91 3.69 -7.17
N GLY A 379 -10.34 2.60 -6.68
CA GLY A 379 -9.56 1.66 -7.49
C GLY A 379 -9.28 0.33 -6.80
N GLU A 380 -8.20 -0.31 -7.25
CA GLU A 380 -7.61 -1.49 -6.63
C GLU A 380 -6.13 -1.25 -6.30
N THR A 381 -5.62 -1.99 -5.32
CA THR A 381 -4.20 -2.09 -4.95
C THR A 381 -3.84 -3.54 -4.69
N SER A 382 -2.62 -3.93 -5.04
CA SER A 382 -2.02 -5.22 -4.68
C SER A 382 -0.88 -5.05 -3.66
N SER A 383 -0.64 -3.84 -3.16
CA SER A 383 0.44 -3.53 -2.21
C SER A 383 0.00 -3.56 -0.76
N VAL A 384 -1.21 -3.10 -0.47
CA VAL A 384 -1.72 -2.92 0.89
C VAL A 384 -3.09 -3.55 1.06
N GLY A 385 -3.31 -4.19 2.21
CA GLY A 385 -4.56 -4.84 2.57
C GLY A 385 -4.38 -6.29 2.99
N ALA A 386 -5.49 -7.02 3.10
CA ALA A 386 -5.51 -8.39 3.63
C ALA A 386 -5.46 -9.44 2.51
N GLY A 387 -5.64 -9.03 1.25
CA GLY A 387 -5.88 -9.91 0.11
C GLY A 387 -4.85 -9.84 -0.99
N TYR A 388 -5.21 -10.43 -2.14
CA TYR A 388 -4.42 -10.36 -3.36
C TYR A 388 -4.60 -9.01 -4.09
N LYS A 389 -5.83 -8.50 -3.99
CA LYS A 389 -6.20 -7.16 -4.41
C LYS A 389 -7.20 -6.64 -3.41
N ASP A 390 -6.99 -5.43 -2.94
CA ASP A 390 -7.91 -4.73 -2.05
C ASP A 390 -8.42 -3.46 -2.75
N VAL A 391 -9.56 -2.96 -2.27
CA VAL A 391 -10.04 -1.65 -2.69
C VAL A 391 -9.12 -0.58 -2.12
N ILE A 392 -8.75 0.41 -2.93
CA ILE A 392 -8.12 1.64 -2.46
C ILE A 392 -8.97 2.86 -2.80
N ILE A 393 -9.03 3.80 -1.87
CA ILE A 393 -9.74 5.07 -2.03
C ILE A 393 -8.81 6.21 -1.60
N LEU A 394 -8.64 7.19 -2.49
CA LEU A 394 -7.84 8.39 -2.26
C LEU A 394 -8.76 9.60 -2.16
N ARG A 395 -8.69 10.32 -1.03
CA ARG A 395 -9.42 11.56 -0.79
C ARG A 395 -8.44 12.73 -0.77
N LEU A 396 -8.39 13.45 -1.89
CA LEU A 396 -7.44 14.52 -2.16
C LEU A 396 -8.05 15.91 -1.94
N ASP A 397 -7.20 16.87 -1.64
CA ASP A 397 -7.52 18.29 -1.63
C ASP A 397 -7.56 18.88 -3.06
N PRO A 398 -7.92 20.17 -3.25
CA PRO A 398 -7.97 20.79 -4.58
C PRO A 398 -6.62 20.84 -5.32
N SER A 399 -5.49 20.75 -4.60
CA SER A 399 -4.13 20.71 -5.14
C SER A 399 -3.63 19.31 -5.45
N GLY A 400 -4.43 18.27 -5.15
CA GLY A 400 -4.07 16.88 -5.37
C GLY A 400 -3.20 16.29 -4.27
N LEU A 401 -3.28 16.82 -3.04
CA LEU A 401 -2.55 16.33 -1.87
C LEU A 401 -3.49 15.61 -0.88
N ILE A 402 -2.94 14.71 -0.07
CA ILE A 402 -3.60 14.09 1.09
C ILE A 402 -3.11 14.73 2.40
N SER A 403 -3.67 14.34 3.55
CA SER A 403 -3.16 14.78 4.86
C SER A 403 -1.71 14.33 5.04
N GLU A 404 -0.82 15.24 5.46
CA GLU A 404 0.64 14.99 5.58
C GLU A 404 0.97 13.82 6.53
N SER A 405 0.11 13.53 7.49
CA SER A 405 0.23 12.41 8.44
C SER A 405 -0.02 11.01 7.85
N GLU A 406 -0.38 10.88 6.57
CA GLU A 406 -0.72 9.59 5.92
C GLU A 406 0.14 9.29 4.66
N CYS A 407 1.20 10.05 4.38
CA CYS A 407 1.72 10.15 2.99
C CYS A 407 3.22 9.82 2.76
N PRO A 408 3.57 8.54 2.53
CA PRO A 408 4.81 8.20 1.83
C PRO A 408 4.66 7.98 0.31
N PHE A 409 3.43 7.78 -0.21
CA PHE A 409 3.25 7.07 -1.50
C PHE A 409 2.68 7.91 -2.67
N LEU A 410 2.21 9.13 -2.41
CA LEU A 410 1.76 10.02 -3.48
C LEU A 410 2.94 10.85 -4.01
N GLN A 411 3.35 10.60 -5.26
CA GLN A 411 4.55 11.19 -5.85
C GLN A 411 4.20 12.16 -6.99
N ASP A 412 4.93 13.27 -7.04
CA ASP A 412 4.95 14.14 -8.22
C ASP A 412 5.70 13.47 -9.37
N ILE A 413 5.15 13.59 -10.57
CA ILE A 413 5.73 13.03 -11.80
C ILE A 413 5.84 14.09 -12.88
N ASN A 414 6.52 13.73 -13.97
CA ASN A 414 6.60 14.53 -15.19
C ASN A 414 6.02 13.75 -16.37
N VAL A 415 4.68 13.66 -16.46
CA VAL A 415 4.02 13.08 -17.64
C VAL A 415 4.25 13.98 -18.85
N THR A 416 4.57 13.35 -19.98
CA THR A 416 4.81 14.07 -21.23
C THR A 416 3.49 14.31 -21.94
N GLU A 417 3.23 15.57 -22.31
CA GLU A 417 2.12 15.92 -23.19
C GLU A 417 2.52 15.67 -24.65
N GLY A 418 1.69 14.88 -25.35
CA GLY A 418 1.80 14.63 -26.78
C GLY A 418 0.59 15.17 -27.55
N ILE A 419 0.78 15.39 -28.86
CA ILE A 419 -0.30 15.67 -29.79
C ILE A 419 -0.51 14.42 -30.65
N PRO A 420 -1.65 13.74 -30.56
CA PRO A 420 -1.92 12.59 -31.42
C PRO A 420 -2.15 13.06 -32.85
N SER A 421 -1.53 12.38 -33.82
CA SER A 421 -1.75 12.64 -35.25
C SER A 421 -2.92 11.80 -35.76
N PHE A 422 -4.14 12.33 -35.69
CA PHE A 422 -5.30 11.71 -36.36
C PHE A 422 -5.57 12.43 -37.68
N THR A 423 -5.49 11.70 -38.80
CA THR A 423 -5.91 12.20 -40.11
C THR A 423 -7.15 11.41 -40.56
N GLY A 424 -8.33 11.83 -40.14
CA GLY A 424 -9.58 11.28 -40.67
C GLY A 424 -10.77 11.47 -39.73
N GLU A 425 -11.72 12.31 -40.12
CA GLU A 425 -13.09 12.18 -39.63
C GLU A 425 -13.80 11.18 -40.56
N SER A 426 -14.37 10.10 -40.04
CA SER A 426 -15.37 9.34 -40.80
C SER A 426 -16.75 9.57 -40.18
N SER A 427 -17.61 10.22 -40.96
CA SER A 427 -19.03 10.33 -40.67
C SER A 427 -19.73 9.15 -41.32
N ALA A 428 -19.73 7.99 -40.68
CA ALA A 428 -20.51 6.84 -41.16
C ALA A 428 -21.99 7.04 -40.80
N LEU A 429 -22.73 7.78 -41.64
CA LEU A 429 -24.19 7.70 -41.66
C LEU A 429 -24.58 6.69 -42.75
N LEU A 430 -24.80 5.43 -42.33
CA LEU A 430 -25.32 4.31 -43.11
C LEU A 430 -24.42 3.78 -44.26
N ASP A 431 -24.62 2.48 -44.51
CA ASP A 431 -23.91 1.60 -45.43
C ASP A 431 -23.64 2.22 -46.82
N GLY A 432 -22.37 2.21 -47.24
CA GLY A 432 -21.98 2.54 -48.61
C GLY A 432 -20.71 3.40 -48.74
N ASP A 433 -19.59 2.70 -48.92
CA ASP A 433 -18.47 3.08 -49.78
C ASP A 433 -17.71 4.40 -49.49
N LEU A 434 -16.43 4.30 -49.10
CA LEU A 434 -15.27 4.64 -49.94
C LEU A 434 -13.97 4.70 -49.12
N ALA A 435 -13.00 3.89 -49.56
CA ALA A 435 -11.60 3.90 -49.14
C ALA A 435 -10.91 5.22 -49.42
N PHE A 436 -9.94 5.67 -48.60
CA PHE A 436 -8.85 6.52 -49.08
C PHE A 436 -7.49 6.37 -48.36
N SER A 437 -6.50 6.28 -49.26
CA SER A 437 -5.04 6.42 -49.26
C SER A 437 -4.23 6.87 -48.02
N ASN A 438 -3.20 6.05 -47.79
CA ASN A 438 -1.89 6.36 -47.20
C ASN A 438 -1.20 7.62 -47.76
N SER A 439 -0.67 8.45 -46.87
CA SER A 439 0.58 9.18 -47.08
C SER A 439 1.23 9.50 -45.72
N GLY A 440 2.48 9.05 -45.55
CA GLY A 440 3.18 9.02 -44.26
C GLY A 440 4.10 10.21 -43.94
N TYR A 441 5.08 9.90 -43.06
CA TYR A 441 6.16 10.71 -42.43
C TYR A 441 5.73 11.48 -41.18
N SER A 442 6.53 11.75 -40.14
CA SER A 442 7.94 11.48 -39.77
C SER A 442 8.02 11.67 -38.25
N ILE A 443 8.54 10.70 -37.49
CA ILE A 443 8.84 10.86 -36.05
C ILE A 443 10.18 11.60 -35.89
N GLY A 444 10.18 12.71 -35.16
CA GLY A 444 11.41 13.34 -34.69
C GLY A 444 11.92 12.55 -33.50
N GLU A 445 13.18 12.12 -33.54
CA GLU A 445 13.88 11.58 -32.38
C GLU A 445 13.95 12.67 -31.29
N ILE A 446 13.30 12.42 -30.15
CA ILE A 446 13.58 13.15 -28.91
C ILE A 446 14.48 12.23 -28.09
N THR A 447 15.75 12.61 -27.97
CA THR A 447 16.70 11.97 -27.05
C THR A 447 16.40 12.46 -25.64
N ASN A 448 15.78 11.64 -24.79
CA ASN A 448 15.71 11.91 -23.36
C ASN A 448 16.96 11.35 -22.67
N SER A 449 17.74 12.24 -22.07
CA SER A 449 18.77 11.92 -21.09
C SER A 449 18.09 11.69 -19.74
N TYR A 450 18.12 10.46 -19.25
CA TYR A 450 17.72 10.13 -17.88
C TYR A 450 18.73 10.75 -16.90
N GLU A 451 18.36 11.86 -16.28
CA GLU A 451 18.85 12.14 -14.94
C GLU A 451 17.86 11.49 -13.97
N SER A 452 18.35 10.51 -13.22
CA SER A 452 17.63 9.90 -12.10
C SER A 452 17.18 11.01 -11.14
N ILE A 453 15.88 11.29 -11.16
CA ILE A 453 15.25 12.18 -10.19
C ILE A 453 15.24 11.42 -8.85
N PRO A 454 15.82 11.97 -7.77
CA PRO A 454 15.73 11.34 -6.46
C PRO A 454 14.27 11.35 -6.01
N VAL A 455 13.76 10.16 -5.72
CA VAL A 455 12.47 9.94 -5.05
C VAL A 455 12.51 10.71 -3.73
N CYS A 456 11.48 11.53 -3.48
CA CYS A 456 11.27 12.14 -2.18
C CYS A 456 10.87 11.01 -1.21
N LEU A 457 11.84 10.48 -0.47
CA LEU A 457 11.56 9.84 0.81
C LEU A 457 11.15 10.97 1.76
N ALA A 458 9.95 10.85 2.34
CA ALA A 458 9.47 11.74 3.38
C ALA A 458 10.31 11.53 4.66
N THR A 459 11.44 12.24 4.76
CA THR A 459 12.37 12.16 5.89
C THR A 459 12.63 13.55 6.47
N ASN A 460 11.61 14.39 6.62
CA ASN A 460 11.75 15.71 7.27
C ASN A 460 10.42 16.21 7.88
N VAL A 461 9.54 15.31 8.34
CA VAL A 461 8.31 15.69 9.06
C VAL A 461 8.54 15.33 10.51
N ASP A 462 8.26 16.27 11.41
CA ASP A 462 8.28 16.12 12.86
C ASP A 462 6.84 15.76 13.29
N VAL A 463 6.56 14.47 13.40
CA VAL A 463 5.19 13.92 13.50
C VAL A 463 4.64 14.02 14.92
N ASP A 464 5.48 14.01 15.95
CA ASP A 464 5.08 14.17 17.35
C ASP A 464 5.31 15.57 17.93
N GLY A 465 6.07 16.42 17.23
CA GLY A 465 6.23 17.84 17.52
C GLY A 465 7.36 18.19 18.47
N ASP A 466 8.37 17.33 18.62
CA ASP A 466 9.52 17.55 19.49
C ASP A 466 10.67 18.37 18.85
N GLY A 467 10.58 18.58 17.53
CA GLY A 467 11.54 19.35 16.74
C GLY A 467 12.57 18.53 15.97
N PHE A 468 12.49 17.19 15.99
CA PHE A 468 13.32 16.26 15.23
C PHE A 468 12.49 15.50 14.18
N TYR A 469 13.15 14.80 13.25
CA TYR A 469 12.48 14.09 12.16
C TYR A 469 13.35 12.92 11.67
N THR A 470 12.74 11.89 11.07
CA THR A 470 13.51 10.77 10.49
C THR A 470 14.47 11.28 9.38
N PRO A 471 15.70 10.75 9.23
CA PRO A 471 16.29 9.62 9.93
C PRO A 471 17.00 9.99 11.24
N GLU A 472 17.05 11.27 11.62
CA GLU A 472 17.64 11.68 12.89
C GLU A 472 16.80 11.19 14.07
N ASP A 473 15.48 11.25 13.96
CA ASP A 473 14.52 10.69 14.90
C ASP A 473 14.25 9.20 14.60
N CYS A 474 14.52 8.33 15.58
CA CYS A 474 14.35 6.89 15.50
C CYS A 474 12.92 6.43 15.82
N ASN A 475 12.07 7.30 16.40
CA ASN A 475 10.66 7.06 16.60
C ASN A 475 9.85 8.36 16.63
N ASP A 476 9.63 8.91 15.43
CA ASP A 476 8.84 10.10 15.07
C ASP A 476 7.35 10.02 15.49
N ASN A 477 6.95 9.02 16.27
CA ASN A 477 5.60 8.89 16.82
C ASN A 477 5.56 9.06 18.34
N ALA A 478 6.69 9.40 18.97
CA ALA A 478 6.87 9.46 20.40
C ALA A 478 7.74 10.68 20.76
N ASP A 479 7.09 11.75 21.24
CA ASP A 479 7.68 13.05 21.63
C ASP A 479 8.72 13.01 22.77
N TRP A 480 9.14 11.81 23.15
CA TRP A 480 10.13 11.47 24.16
C TRP A 480 11.25 10.56 23.63
N ILE A 481 11.28 10.25 22.32
CA ILE A 481 12.34 9.52 21.63
C ILE A 481 12.88 10.40 20.51
N TYR A 482 14.05 10.99 20.68
CA TYR A 482 14.68 11.88 19.73
C TYR A 482 16.17 12.09 20.03
N PRO A 483 16.98 12.58 19.07
CA PRO A 483 18.39 12.92 19.30
C PRO A 483 18.66 13.79 20.53
N GLY A 484 19.25 13.20 21.55
CA GLY A 484 19.55 13.86 22.82
C GLY A 484 18.39 13.92 23.81
N ALA A 485 17.37 13.08 23.66
CA ALA A 485 16.41 12.78 24.71
C ALA A 485 17.12 12.20 25.95
N LEU A 486 16.43 12.23 27.09
CA LEU A 486 16.97 11.65 28.31
C LEU A 486 16.67 10.15 28.32
N GLU A 487 17.73 9.35 28.23
CA GLU A 487 17.66 7.89 28.34
C GLU A 487 17.00 7.42 29.65
N ILE A 488 16.12 6.43 29.54
CA ILE A 488 15.56 5.67 30.65
C ILE A 488 16.26 4.29 30.65
N PRO A 489 17.18 4.03 31.59
CA PRO A 489 17.95 2.79 31.55
C PRO A 489 17.10 1.52 31.59
N TYR A 490 17.45 0.55 30.74
CA TYR A 490 16.94 -0.83 30.70
C TYR A 490 15.46 -1.02 30.37
N ASP A 491 14.81 -0.02 29.76
CA ASP A 491 13.44 -0.19 29.30
C ASP A 491 13.35 -0.79 27.89
N GLY A 492 14.49 -1.08 27.26
CA GLY A 492 14.62 -1.68 25.94
C GLY A 492 14.32 -0.72 24.81
N ILE A 493 14.28 0.58 25.09
CA ILE A 493 13.98 1.64 24.14
C ILE A 493 15.20 2.56 24.10
N ASP A 494 15.75 2.76 22.91
CA ASP A 494 16.77 3.77 22.63
C ASP A 494 16.05 5.11 22.46
N GLN A 495 16.00 5.92 23.53
CA GLN A 495 15.29 7.20 23.50
C GLN A 495 16.10 8.29 22.81
N ASP A 496 17.43 8.25 22.89
CA ASP A 496 18.28 9.30 22.31
C ASP A 496 18.77 9.04 20.88
N CYS A 497 18.35 7.91 20.30
CA CYS A 497 18.59 7.49 18.93
C CYS A 497 20.08 7.31 18.57
N ASP A 498 20.94 7.02 19.54
CA ASP A 498 22.36 6.74 19.31
C ASP A 498 22.66 5.27 18.95
N GLY A 499 21.61 4.44 18.92
CA GLY A 499 21.65 3.01 18.64
C GLY A 499 21.84 2.16 19.89
N ARG A 500 21.66 2.70 21.10
CA ARG A 500 21.88 2.01 22.37
C ARG A 500 20.84 2.47 23.40
N ASP A 501 20.16 1.51 24.05
CA ASP A 501 19.57 1.75 25.37
C ASP A 501 20.73 1.92 26.37
N LEU A 502 20.62 2.88 27.30
CA LEU A 502 21.64 3.14 28.32
C LEU A 502 21.80 1.94 29.27
N ILE A 503 22.73 1.05 28.90
CA ILE A 503 23.07 -0.19 29.62
C ILE A 503 24.34 -0.08 30.49
N ASP A 504 24.96 1.10 30.54
CA ASP A 504 26.10 1.49 31.42
C ASP A 504 25.75 2.86 32.04
N VAL A 505 25.01 2.82 33.14
CA VAL A 505 24.39 3.97 33.80
C VAL A 505 25.41 4.81 34.56
N ASP A 506 26.50 4.21 35.04
CA ASP A 506 27.53 4.92 35.80
C ASP A 506 28.79 5.28 35.01
N GLY A 507 28.92 4.77 33.77
CA GLY A 507 29.88 5.19 32.76
C GLY A 507 31.28 4.60 32.96
N ASP A 508 31.40 3.43 33.58
CA ASP A 508 32.68 2.78 33.83
C ASP A 508 33.18 1.88 32.69
N GLY A 509 32.34 1.68 31.66
CA GLY A 509 32.62 0.90 30.48
C GLY A 509 32.21 -0.57 30.56
N TYR A 510 31.48 -0.98 31.60
CA TYR A 510 30.88 -2.30 31.75
C TYR A 510 29.34 -2.21 31.73
N ASN A 511 28.68 -3.12 31.01
CA ASN A 511 27.23 -3.09 30.87
C ASN A 511 26.54 -3.91 31.99
N ALA A 512 25.39 -3.47 32.49
CA ALA A 512 24.58 -4.24 33.46
C ALA A 512 24.20 -5.64 32.99
N VAL A 513 24.03 -6.52 33.98
CA VAL A 513 23.34 -7.80 33.82
C VAL A 513 21.83 -7.55 33.58
N LEU A 514 21.38 -7.67 32.32
CA LEU A 514 19.95 -7.78 32.01
C LEU A 514 19.44 -9.21 32.36
N PRO A 515 18.44 -9.36 33.26
CA PRO A 515 17.95 -10.70 33.66
C PRO A 515 17.29 -11.50 32.52
N ALA A 516 16.91 -10.84 31.42
CA ALA A 516 16.07 -11.42 30.37
C ALA A 516 16.84 -12.11 29.23
N GLU A 517 18.14 -11.86 29.07
CA GLU A 517 18.92 -12.42 27.93
C GLU A 517 19.61 -13.76 28.25
N CYS A 518 19.50 -14.25 29.48
CA CYS A 518 20.09 -15.53 29.91
C CYS A 518 19.06 -16.65 30.14
N GLU A 519 17.83 -16.55 29.60
CA GLU A 519 16.85 -17.64 29.70
C GLU A 519 17.08 -18.73 28.63
N PHE A 520 17.53 -19.88 29.11
CA PHE A 520 17.74 -21.14 28.41
C PHE A 520 16.55 -21.57 27.53
N SER A 521 16.76 -21.59 26.21
CA SER A 521 15.98 -22.46 25.32
C SER A 521 16.82 -23.01 24.15
N ASP A 522 17.63 -24.03 24.39
CA ASP A 522 17.55 -25.30 23.63
C ASP A 522 18.52 -26.34 24.22
N SER A 523 18.10 -27.61 24.21
CA SER A 523 18.94 -28.76 24.54
C SER A 523 19.76 -29.21 23.31
N GLY A 524 20.64 -28.34 22.83
CA GLY A 524 21.61 -28.60 21.76
C GLY A 524 23.07 -28.50 22.25
N PRO A 525 24.05 -29.08 21.53
CA PRO A 525 25.46 -28.90 21.89
C PRO A 525 25.85 -27.43 21.67
N ALA A 526 26.49 -26.85 22.70
CA ALA A 526 26.92 -25.45 22.82
C ALA A 526 27.30 -24.81 21.48
N ASP A 527 26.47 -23.88 21.01
CA ASP A 527 26.91 -22.84 20.09
C ASP A 527 27.67 -21.76 20.88
N SER A 528 28.30 -20.84 20.15
CA SER A 528 29.18 -19.81 20.70
C SER A 528 28.44 -18.64 21.38
N ASP A 529 27.14 -18.76 21.61
CA ASP A 529 26.29 -17.62 22.02
C ASP A 529 25.94 -17.70 23.51
N GLN A 530 26.84 -18.28 24.31
CA GLN A 530 26.72 -18.32 25.76
C GLN A 530 27.20 -16.98 26.35
N CYS A 531 26.28 -16.19 26.90
CA CYS A 531 26.61 -14.96 27.64
C CYS A 531 27.63 -15.25 28.74
N ASP A 532 28.85 -14.71 28.60
CA ASP A 532 29.88 -14.77 29.64
C ASP A 532 29.56 -13.73 30.72
N VAL A 533 28.77 -14.16 31.71
CA VAL A 533 28.36 -13.33 32.86
C VAL A 533 29.52 -12.80 33.69
N SER A 534 30.76 -13.30 33.49
CA SER A 534 31.95 -12.79 34.17
C SER A 534 32.47 -11.47 33.61
N GLN A 535 31.86 -10.94 32.54
CA GLN A 535 32.23 -9.69 31.89
C GLN A 535 31.17 -8.59 32.05
N LEU A 536 30.12 -8.83 32.85
CA LEU A 536 29.00 -7.92 33.04
C LEU A 536 29.06 -7.21 34.40
N ASP A 537 28.57 -5.98 34.45
CA ASP A 537 28.54 -5.15 35.65
C ASP A 537 27.52 -5.68 36.67
N CYS A 538 28.01 -5.97 37.89
CA CYS A 538 27.21 -6.43 39.00
C CYS A 538 26.57 -5.30 39.83
N ASN A 539 26.96 -4.04 39.63
CA ASN A 539 26.28 -2.88 40.20
C ASN A 539 26.39 -1.63 39.32
N ASP A 540 25.52 -1.57 38.32
CA ASP A 540 25.38 -0.50 37.34
C ASP A 540 24.76 0.80 37.90
N ASN A 541 25.12 1.17 39.13
CA ASN A 541 24.90 2.49 39.70
C ASN A 541 26.15 2.95 40.47
N ASN A 542 27.26 2.21 40.37
CA ASN A 542 28.50 2.45 41.07
C ASN A 542 29.73 1.97 40.28
N ALA A 543 30.33 2.90 39.54
CA ALA A 543 31.53 2.75 38.70
C ALA A 543 32.80 2.17 39.36
N SER A 544 32.74 1.84 40.66
CA SER A 544 33.81 1.18 41.41
C SER A 544 33.56 -0.32 41.62
N ILE A 545 32.43 -0.85 41.17
CA ILE A 545 32.04 -2.25 41.29
C ILE A 545 31.76 -2.76 39.88
N ASN A 546 32.73 -3.43 39.27
CA ASN A 546 32.66 -3.96 37.91
C ASN A 546 33.73 -5.03 37.70
N PRO A 547 33.65 -5.88 36.66
CA PRO A 547 34.62 -6.95 36.40
C PRO A 547 36.09 -6.52 36.25
N GLY A 548 36.36 -5.24 35.97
CA GLY A 548 37.70 -4.67 35.89
C GLY A 548 38.18 -4.00 37.16
N ALA A 549 37.31 -3.88 38.18
CA ALA A 549 37.64 -3.21 39.42
C ALA A 549 38.70 -3.99 40.19
N THR A 550 39.49 -3.25 40.96
CA THR A 550 40.42 -3.88 41.91
C THR A 550 39.66 -4.16 43.19
N GLU A 551 39.57 -5.44 43.57
CA GLU A 551 38.92 -5.87 44.81
C GLU A 551 39.40 -5.07 46.03
N ILE A 552 38.46 -4.50 46.79
CA ILE A 552 38.71 -3.74 48.02
C ILE A 552 37.99 -4.44 49.16
N CYS A 553 38.67 -4.60 50.30
CA CYS A 553 38.09 -5.30 51.45
C CYS A 553 37.04 -4.47 52.21
N ASN A 554 35.92 -4.21 51.55
CA ASN A 554 34.79 -3.40 51.99
C ASN A 554 33.53 -4.27 52.25
N GLY A 555 33.59 -5.57 51.96
CA GLY A 555 32.48 -6.52 52.08
C GLY A 555 31.50 -6.48 50.90
N VAL A 556 31.95 -6.03 49.73
CA VAL A 556 31.27 -6.01 48.45
C VAL A 556 32.18 -6.72 47.44
N ASP A 557 31.60 -7.54 46.58
CA ASP A 557 32.28 -8.16 45.44
C ASP A 557 32.53 -7.06 44.39
N ASP A 558 33.66 -6.35 44.51
CA ASP A 558 33.95 -5.18 43.68
C ASP A 558 34.32 -5.63 42.25
N ASP A 559 35.01 -6.75 42.09
CA ASP A 559 35.46 -7.29 40.79
C ASP A 559 34.46 -8.27 40.12
N CYS A 560 33.26 -8.39 40.68
CA CYS A 560 32.14 -9.20 40.17
C CYS A 560 32.50 -10.69 39.89
N ASN A 561 33.51 -11.24 40.56
CA ASN A 561 33.97 -12.62 40.32
C ASN A 561 33.17 -13.68 41.11
N GLY A 562 32.17 -13.24 41.87
CA GLY A 562 31.32 -14.07 42.73
C GLY A 562 31.90 -14.28 44.14
N GLN A 563 33.03 -13.64 44.47
CA GLN A 563 33.61 -13.62 45.80
C GLN A 563 33.55 -12.21 46.37
N VAL A 564 32.87 -12.05 47.50
CA VAL A 564 32.79 -10.79 48.26
C VAL A 564 34.15 -10.26 48.72
N ASP A 565 35.17 -11.14 48.77
CA ASP A 565 36.57 -10.82 49.05
C ASP A 565 37.45 -12.00 48.58
N ASN A 566 38.63 -11.71 48.02
CA ASN A 566 39.60 -12.73 47.61
C ASN A 566 40.04 -13.63 48.78
N THR A 567 39.87 -14.95 48.63
CA THR A 567 40.30 -15.94 49.63
C THR A 567 41.68 -16.50 49.30
N TYR A 568 42.63 -16.36 50.23
CA TYR A 568 43.97 -16.93 50.13
C TYR A 568 44.19 -18.03 51.17
N TYR A 569 44.90 -19.07 50.78
CA TYR A 569 45.21 -20.26 51.56
C TYR A 569 46.68 -20.25 51.98
N GLN A 570 46.98 -20.62 53.22
CA GLN A 570 48.35 -20.57 53.72
C GLN A 570 49.24 -21.54 52.93
N ASP A 571 50.32 -21.03 52.35
CA ASP A 571 51.36 -21.79 51.66
C ASP A 571 52.54 -22.00 52.62
N SER A 572 52.54 -23.13 53.32
CA SER A 572 53.42 -23.39 54.47
C SER A 572 54.80 -23.91 54.04
N ASP A 573 54.87 -24.63 52.92
CA ASP A 573 56.09 -25.23 52.38
C ASP A 573 56.60 -24.56 51.10
N THR A 574 55.90 -23.52 50.62
CA THR A 574 56.30 -22.56 49.57
C THR A 574 56.27 -23.12 48.16
N ASP A 575 55.30 -23.97 47.86
CA ASP A 575 55.19 -24.67 46.57
C ASP A 575 54.10 -24.12 45.63
N THR A 576 53.44 -23.04 46.02
CA THR A 576 52.35 -22.34 45.33
C THR A 576 50.95 -22.95 45.45
N TYR A 577 50.81 -24.09 46.14
CA TYR A 577 49.53 -24.66 46.56
C TYR A 577 49.36 -24.41 48.07
N GLY A 578 48.11 -24.25 48.51
CA GLY A 578 47.80 -23.75 49.84
C GLY A 578 46.82 -24.61 50.61
N ASN A 579 46.88 -24.47 51.93
CA ASN A 579 46.09 -25.23 52.87
C ASN A 579 44.63 -24.79 52.91
N VAL A 580 43.73 -25.62 52.38
CA VAL A 580 42.28 -25.36 52.39
C VAL A 580 41.69 -25.14 53.80
N SER A 581 42.32 -25.70 54.83
CA SER A 581 41.88 -25.59 56.22
C SER A 581 42.34 -24.29 56.91
N ILE A 582 43.31 -23.57 56.32
CA ILE A 582 43.81 -22.31 56.84
C ILE A 582 43.77 -21.27 55.73
N SER A 583 42.65 -20.55 55.67
CA SER A 583 42.45 -19.45 54.73
C SER A 583 42.26 -18.11 55.43
N THR A 584 42.52 -17.04 54.69
CA THR A 584 42.21 -15.66 55.06
C THR A 584 41.69 -14.93 53.83
N GLN A 585 40.75 -14.02 54.05
CA GLN A 585 40.35 -13.06 53.02
C GLN A 585 41.28 -11.84 53.07
N ALA A 586 41.72 -11.35 51.92
CA ALA A 586 42.54 -10.15 51.80
C ALA A 586 42.43 -9.56 50.39
N CYS A 587 42.82 -8.30 50.19
CA CYS A 587 42.70 -7.63 48.89
C CYS A 587 43.96 -7.82 48.02
N THR A 588 45.08 -8.21 48.64
CA THR A 588 46.33 -8.57 47.96
C THR A 588 46.89 -9.80 48.65
N GLN A 589 47.48 -10.72 47.88
CA GLN A 589 48.09 -11.95 48.38
C GLN A 589 48.94 -11.69 49.63
N PRO A 590 48.51 -12.13 50.83
CA PRO A 590 49.30 -11.99 52.03
C PRO A 590 50.59 -12.80 51.90
N ALA A 591 51.67 -12.31 52.51
CA ALA A 591 52.93 -13.05 52.52
C ALA A 591 52.74 -14.45 53.15
N GLY A 592 53.09 -15.50 52.40
CA GLY A 592 52.93 -16.89 52.83
C GLY A 592 51.53 -17.48 52.57
N TYR A 593 50.74 -16.89 51.66
CA TYR A 593 49.46 -17.42 51.22
C TYR A 593 49.36 -17.42 49.69
N VAL A 594 48.50 -18.26 49.11
CA VAL A 594 48.27 -18.46 47.66
C VAL A 594 46.78 -18.65 47.37
N THR A 595 46.35 -18.49 46.12
CA THR A 595 44.93 -18.63 45.75
C THR A 595 44.51 -20.08 45.50
N ASN A 596 45.46 -20.96 45.18
CA ASN A 596 45.17 -22.35 44.87
C ASN A 596 45.13 -23.19 46.15
N SER A 597 43.97 -23.79 46.47
CA SER A 597 43.78 -24.58 47.69
C SER A 597 44.03 -26.09 47.51
N ALA A 598 44.59 -26.51 46.38
CA ALA A 598 44.63 -27.91 45.97
C ALA A 598 45.83 -28.71 46.53
N ASP A 599 46.51 -28.20 47.56
CA ASP A 599 47.64 -28.89 48.17
C ASP A 599 47.17 -30.18 48.89
N CYS A 600 47.76 -31.32 48.53
CA CYS A 600 47.47 -32.58 49.20
C CYS A 600 48.45 -32.88 50.35
N ASN A 601 49.53 -32.11 50.49
CA ASN A 601 50.44 -32.19 51.62
C ASN A 601 51.10 -30.83 51.93
N ASP A 602 50.43 -30.05 52.79
CA ASP A 602 50.82 -28.70 53.28
C ASP A 602 52.17 -28.59 54.02
N SER A 603 52.96 -29.66 54.05
CA SER A 603 54.25 -29.71 54.74
C SER A 603 55.39 -30.21 53.85
N ASN A 604 55.11 -30.56 52.60
CA ASN A 604 56.09 -31.05 51.65
C ASN A 604 55.85 -30.53 50.22
N ALA A 605 56.64 -29.52 49.85
CA ALA A 605 56.62 -28.84 48.56
C ALA A 605 56.83 -29.71 47.31
N SER A 606 57.21 -30.98 47.49
CA SER A 606 57.34 -31.93 46.39
C SER A 606 56.06 -32.72 46.12
N ILE A 607 55.02 -32.58 46.93
CA ILE A 607 53.78 -33.36 46.85
C ILE A 607 52.61 -32.40 46.67
N ASN A 608 52.28 -32.11 45.41
CA ASN A 608 51.20 -31.21 45.03
C ASN A 608 50.72 -31.55 43.61
N PRO A 609 49.52 -31.10 43.18
CA PRO A 609 48.96 -31.44 41.86
C PRO A 609 49.83 -31.10 40.63
N GLY A 610 50.82 -30.22 40.79
CA GLY A 610 51.78 -29.86 39.73
C GLY A 610 53.10 -30.63 39.78
N ALA A 611 53.31 -31.50 40.78
CA ALA A 611 54.53 -32.24 40.94
C ALA A 611 54.73 -33.32 39.87
N SER A 612 55.98 -33.70 39.64
CA SER A 612 56.32 -34.84 38.78
C SER A 612 56.59 -36.06 39.64
N GLU A 613 56.01 -37.19 39.25
CA GLU A 613 56.20 -38.48 39.93
C GLU A 613 57.67 -38.86 40.07
N SER A 614 58.04 -39.32 41.25
CA SER A 614 59.33 -39.91 41.57
C SER A 614 59.09 -41.31 42.14
N CYS A 615 59.79 -42.34 41.66
CA CYS A 615 59.60 -43.71 42.15
C CYS A 615 59.98 -43.87 43.64
N ASN A 616 59.03 -43.58 44.54
CA ASN A 616 59.25 -43.42 45.97
C ASN A 616 58.08 -43.96 46.82
N ASP A 617 57.12 -44.67 46.20
CA ASP A 617 55.88 -45.19 46.81
C ASP A 617 54.92 -44.09 47.35
N ILE A 618 55.04 -42.84 46.88
CA ILE A 618 54.19 -41.69 47.21
C ILE A 618 53.51 -41.22 45.91
N ASP A 619 52.25 -40.83 46.01
CA ASP A 619 51.54 -40.09 44.94
C ASP A 619 51.99 -38.62 45.02
N ASP A 620 53.03 -38.25 44.27
CA ASP A 620 53.61 -36.91 44.33
C ASP A 620 52.66 -35.88 43.71
N ASN A 621 51.92 -36.23 42.65
CA ASN A 621 51.04 -35.31 41.93
C ASN A 621 49.56 -35.33 42.37
N CYS A 622 49.26 -36.01 43.47
CA CYS A 622 47.93 -36.07 44.08
C CYS A 622 46.81 -36.56 43.15
N ASN A 623 47.11 -37.32 42.09
CA ASN A 623 46.09 -37.76 41.12
C ASN A 623 45.41 -39.09 41.49
N GLY A 624 45.83 -39.72 42.59
CA GLY A 624 45.34 -40.98 43.10
C GLY A 624 46.08 -42.21 42.55
N GLN A 625 47.16 -42.04 41.80
CA GLN A 625 48.07 -43.09 41.33
C GLN A 625 49.43 -42.92 42.01
N ILE A 626 50.15 -44.02 42.21
CA ILE A 626 51.46 -44.00 42.85
C ILE A 626 52.49 -44.40 41.80
N ASP A 627 53.53 -43.58 41.62
CA ASP A 627 54.68 -43.82 40.77
C ASP A 627 54.35 -44.06 39.27
N GLU A 628 53.27 -43.48 38.75
CA GLU A 628 52.94 -43.66 37.34
C GLU A 628 53.95 -43.00 36.41
N GLY A 629 54.21 -43.65 35.27
CA GLY A 629 55.17 -43.13 34.28
C GLY A 629 56.65 -43.24 34.67
N VAL A 630 56.98 -43.60 35.91
CA VAL A 630 58.37 -43.78 36.38
C VAL A 630 58.76 -45.23 36.69
N LEU A 631 57.79 -46.14 36.74
CA LEU A 631 58.04 -47.58 36.87
C LEU A 631 58.49 -48.20 35.53
N ASN A 632 59.67 -48.82 35.53
CA ASN A 632 60.13 -49.65 34.42
C ASN A 632 59.73 -51.11 34.67
N THR A 633 59.05 -51.74 33.71
CA THR A 633 58.77 -53.18 33.76
C THR A 633 59.98 -53.98 33.30
N TYR A 634 60.49 -54.85 34.17
CA TYR A 634 61.59 -55.77 33.85
C TYR A 634 61.07 -57.19 33.61
N TYR A 635 61.47 -57.81 32.51
CA TYR A 635 61.08 -59.18 32.17
C TYR A 635 62.18 -60.18 32.55
N SER A 636 61.80 -61.33 33.10
CA SER A 636 62.75 -62.38 33.51
C SER A 636 63.41 -63.03 32.30
N ASP A 637 64.73 -62.90 32.19
CA ASP A 637 65.58 -63.56 31.18
C ASP A 637 66.28 -64.78 31.80
N ALA A 638 65.65 -65.96 31.67
CA ALA A 638 66.08 -67.18 32.33
C ALA A 638 67.18 -67.95 31.59
N ASP A 639 67.28 -67.78 30.28
CA ASP A 639 68.31 -68.37 29.42
C ASP A 639 69.43 -67.40 29.04
N SER A 640 69.36 -66.15 29.55
CA SER A 640 70.40 -65.11 29.43
C SER A 640 70.68 -64.68 27.99
N ASP A 641 69.65 -64.70 27.14
CA ASP A 641 69.76 -64.34 25.73
C ASP A 641 69.43 -62.86 25.44
N THR A 642 69.19 -62.07 26.49
CA THR A 642 68.79 -60.65 26.51
C THR A 642 67.34 -60.35 26.11
N TYR A 643 66.51 -61.38 25.88
CA TYR A 643 65.08 -61.25 25.63
C TYR A 643 64.27 -61.87 26.77
N GLY A 644 63.65 -61.04 27.61
CA GLY A 644 62.88 -61.52 28.75
C GLY A 644 61.54 -62.16 28.38
N ASN A 645 61.08 -63.11 29.19
CA ASN A 645 59.78 -63.75 29.06
C ASN A 645 58.65 -62.78 29.42
N VAL A 646 57.82 -62.41 28.43
CA VAL A 646 56.69 -61.47 28.61
C VAL A 646 55.65 -61.90 29.64
N SER A 647 55.61 -63.19 30.00
CA SER A 647 54.67 -63.74 31.00
C SER A 647 55.21 -63.68 32.43
N ILE A 648 56.45 -63.23 32.64
CA ILE A 648 57.09 -63.12 33.97
C ILE A 648 57.81 -61.77 34.04
N SER A 649 57.15 -60.77 34.63
CA SER A 649 57.70 -59.43 34.80
C SER A 649 57.60 -58.94 36.25
N THR A 650 58.43 -57.95 36.60
CA THR A 650 58.38 -57.19 37.85
C THR A 650 58.55 -55.71 37.61
#